data_AF-M0CL33-F1
#
_entry.id   AF-M0CL33-F1
#
_cell.length_a   1.000
_cell.length_b   1.000
_cell.length_c   1.000
_cell.angle_alpha   90.00
_cell.angle_beta   90.00
_cell.angle_gamma   90.00
#
_symmetry.space_group_name_H-M   'P 1'
#
loop_
_entity.id
_entity.type
_entity.pdbx_description
1 polymer ?
#
loop_
_entity_poly.entity_id
_entity_poly.type
_entity_poly.pdbx_seq_one_letter_code
_entity_poly.pdbx_strand_id
1 'polypeptide(L)'
;MGSLPNGHARRLDRRSFVSLLGATTGTLAISGSSSARGTGSTDADADEGLEALSFYSTAAQISAEYGELTDENYVVAWASEDAYVTTTSGGTDESDVVSYEDGRIPLITQDENVLGIGSAGFLSDERGGFDVGNEEFVLEVWDELMGPDSTVLWDESHRQYWDLSSHTVFRRYAEDNGYDLRPLEEFDTDGPTLEFYSTASQVSPDDDALTEDRVAAADALEVLAWAEPTATNVDRSDAEPYRYADDERIPLITRDDRTVGLGAPLAADDSDHDENRAFLLGVWDDVVDGETVYWDESHDQYYGSSRFETFIADAEREGYAVEATDDLLALLEGSMSGSSGADAADADAVVITTPAEPFTDGELAALEAFVADGGAVFLHDQSDFGGHAETAHLNAIAERLDLGFRFNDDQVEDGTSGWDDYVFETSDFDRSYLGEAETAVGLADADGLVVTTPDRAFTDAELETLESFVADGGALFLFDQSDFGGNDRTGNLNEIAERLDLAFRFNGGQVEDEVHNAGPEYVPLATDFSPEFDYFGGRDGVDIEFERDGEYYGRVVRVFDGDTVEVEFDTEYGYREVVRNVGVDTAETPPTEVTPEEWFGIPDDADDHLHDWGERAAEFALERLAPEGAAVDESDLEGRHVKVTFDEAEPLRGNYGRLLGFVHYDPDAFEADFENGSFSTNHNREIVAEGYARVYSSGFAAHDEFAALEEDALAAGRGVWSAADFDALGEIRNEPVEDLYLPSARSVRSARGRNGGRLEDDRVAVAAEPSAEQRLETGGIAYDDGSEIPLVGVDERRRVALVGGIPIHEDYEADAAFGVDTSGYGNFPFLTNLIDALSASDADGDVLIVGGQGQFNAAGSISLEDCMYYQRYLEGVGLRLRQINDLAATLPAEMETELPRAVLLSAPARELEIGELLALRRYRKAGGAVVLLGSAAAAAEHARHLNAVAAKLRTDLRFNADAVVDEERHLGDDPTVLETTAFDDSLPLFDAYDPSRDWTDEKGGGDAPGNSGHAPGHRGNGPGNSPNAPGHGNHSGRGRRKKGRGRSGSGSWF
;
A
#
# COMPACT_ATOMS: atom_id res chain seq x y z
N MET A 1 7.81 -35.61 -41.32
CA MET A 1 8.94 -35.16 -42.16
C MET A 1 8.65 -33.74 -42.62
N GLY A 2 9.43 -32.77 -42.14
CA GLY A 2 9.39 -31.38 -42.62
C GLY A 2 8.78 -30.38 -41.64
N SER A 3 9.59 -29.98 -40.67
CA SER A 3 9.43 -28.84 -39.76
C SER A 3 9.18 -27.53 -40.54
N LEU A 4 8.30 -26.67 -39.99
CA LEU A 4 8.19 -25.25 -40.33
C LEU A 4 8.68 -24.42 -39.13
N PRO A 5 9.35 -23.27 -39.34
CA PRO A 5 10.07 -22.55 -38.31
C PRO A 5 9.24 -21.46 -37.62
N ASN A 6 9.62 -21.20 -36.37
CA ASN A 6 9.14 -20.16 -35.46
C ASN A 6 9.12 -18.76 -36.12
N GLY A 7 8.01 -18.06 -35.91
CA GLY A 7 7.88 -16.64 -36.21
C GLY A 7 8.58 -15.81 -35.13
N HIS A 8 9.68 -15.18 -35.51
CA HIS A 8 10.35 -14.15 -34.72
C HIS A 8 9.42 -12.94 -34.53
N ALA A 9 9.01 -12.68 -33.29
CA ALA A 9 8.64 -11.34 -32.84
C ALA A 9 9.89 -10.45 -32.94
N ARG A 10 9.75 -9.30 -33.60
CA ARG A 10 10.85 -8.37 -33.83
C ARG A 10 11.13 -7.62 -32.53
N ARG A 11 12.23 -7.96 -31.85
CA ARG A 11 12.95 -7.03 -30.98
C ARG A 11 13.26 -5.77 -31.80
N LEU A 12 12.67 -4.64 -31.41
CA LEU A 12 12.98 -3.33 -31.98
C LEU A 12 13.89 -2.58 -31.01
N ASP A 13 15.05 -2.27 -31.56
CA ASP A 13 16.16 -1.42 -31.12
C ASP A 13 15.75 -0.25 -30.21
N ARG A 14 16.08 -0.36 -28.91
CA ARG A 14 16.02 0.68 -27.87
C ARG A 14 16.92 1.86 -28.26
N ARG A 15 16.38 3.05 -28.60
CA ARG A 15 17.14 4.32 -28.53
C ARG A 15 16.27 5.59 -28.42
N SER A 16 16.67 6.40 -27.44
CA SER A 16 16.58 7.86 -27.29
C SER A 16 15.35 8.41 -26.56
N PHE A 17 15.45 8.70 -25.25
CA PHE A 17 15.57 10.05 -24.68
C PHE A 17 15.59 10.02 -23.13
N VAL A 18 16.74 10.29 -22.49
CA VAL A 18 16.80 10.83 -21.12
C VAL A 18 17.77 12.01 -21.17
N SER A 19 17.21 13.21 -21.05
CA SER A 19 17.86 14.43 -20.58
C SER A 19 16.83 15.55 -20.63
N LEU A 20 16.00 15.65 -19.58
CA LEU A 20 15.48 16.93 -19.09
C LEU A 20 14.86 16.80 -17.68
N LEU A 21 15.64 16.34 -16.70
CA LEU A 21 15.36 16.72 -15.30
C LEU A 21 15.77 18.19 -15.17
N GLY A 22 14.75 19.05 -15.18
CA GLY A 22 14.86 20.47 -15.00
C GLY A 22 15.28 20.78 -13.57
N ALA A 23 16.58 21.05 -13.41
CA ALA A 23 17.07 21.86 -12.31
C ALA A 23 16.36 23.23 -12.33
N THR A 24 15.56 23.52 -11.31
CA THR A 24 15.39 24.88 -10.79
C THR A 24 15.63 24.89 -9.29
N THR A 25 16.84 25.31 -8.97
CA THR A 25 17.47 25.46 -7.66
C THR A 25 16.82 26.52 -6.78
N GLY A 26 16.56 26.15 -5.52
CA GLY A 26 16.95 26.96 -4.35
C GLY A 26 18.46 26.79 -4.09
N THR A 27 19.10 27.86 -3.62
CA THR A 27 20.56 28.11 -3.62
C THR A 27 21.43 27.14 -2.80
N LEU A 28 22.40 26.47 -3.45
CA LEU A 28 23.64 26.01 -2.80
C LEU A 28 24.88 26.24 -3.68
N ALA A 29 25.85 26.96 -3.12
CA ALA A 29 27.11 27.30 -3.75
C ALA A 29 28.13 26.17 -3.54
N ILE A 30 28.43 25.38 -4.58
CA ILE A 30 29.55 24.43 -4.55
C ILE A 30 30.76 25.03 -5.29
N SER A 31 31.77 25.39 -4.51
CA SER A 31 33.12 25.72 -4.98
C SER A 31 33.97 24.44 -5.00
N GLY A 32 34.52 24.06 -6.16
CA GLY A 32 35.62 23.08 -6.15
C GLY A 32 35.99 22.45 -7.49
N SER A 33 36.88 23.10 -8.24
CA SER A 33 37.49 22.58 -9.47
C SER A 33 38.37 21.33 -9.26
N SER A 34 38.38 20.36 -10.19
CA SER A 34 39.41 20.30 -11.25
C SER A 34 39.35 19.03 -12.14
N SER A 35 39.65 19.29 -13.40
CA SER A 35 39.79 18.43 -14.59
C SER A 35 40.72 17.22 -14.54
N ALA A 36 40.40 16.16 -15.31
CA ALA A 36 41.28 15.60 -16.35
C ALA A 36 40.53 14.73 -17.38
N ARG A 37 40.80 14.96 -18.67
CA ARG A 37 40.33 14.19 -19.85
C ARG A 37 41.26 13.01 -20.16
N GLY A 38 40.73 11.92 -20.71
CA GLY A 38 41.55 10.92 -21.42
C GLY A 38 40.91 9.63 -21.95
N THR A 39 40.06 9.73 -22.99
CA THR A 39 39.90 8.80 -24.14
C THR A 39 39.97 7.26 -23.97
N GLY A 40 38.86 6.57 -24.33
CA GLY A 40 38.87 5.53 -25.38
C GLY A 40 38.23 4.16 -25.09
N SER A 41 37.14 3.87 -25.83
CA SER A 41 36.77 2.57 -26.43
C SER A 41 36.08 1.48 -25.58
N THR A 42 34.74 1.46 -25.67
CA THR A 42 33.82 0.31 -25.92
C THR A 42 34.15 -1.07 -25.34
N ASP A 43 33.36 -1.48 -24.35
CA ASP A 43 32.62 -2.76 -24.20
C ASP A 43 31.43 -2.39 -23.27
N ALA A 44 30.19 -2.48 -23.76
CA ALA A 44 29.22 -3.57 -23.54
C ALA A 44 28.54 -3.48 -22.16
N ASP A 45 27.24 -3.18 -22.19
CA ASP A 45 26.22 -3.33 -21.14
C ASP A 45 26.62 -2.87 -19.72
N ALA A 46 26.24 -1.65 -19.36
CA ALA A 46 26.21 -1.25 -17.96
C ALA A 46 24.87 -1.73 -17.40
N ASP A 47 24.90 -2.73 -16.52
CA ASP A 47 23.94 -2.82 -15.42
C ASP A 47 23.98 -1.47 -14.71
N GLU A 48 22.90 -0.71 -14.77
CA GLU A 48 22.70 0.38 -13.84
C GLU A 48 22.18 -0.30 -12.57
N GLY A 49 23.01 -0.34 -11.52
CA GLY A 49 22.64 -0.91 -10.23
C GLY A 49 21.53 -0.11 -9.54
N LEU A 50 21.03 -0.61 -8.41
CA LEU A 50 19.95 0.02 -7.65
C LEU A 50 20.28 1.48 -7.30
N GLU A 51 19.36 2.39 -7.61
CA GLU A 51 19.53 3.83 -7.37
C GLU A 51 18.94 4.29 -6.03
N ALA A 52 17.92 3.59 -5.53
CA ALA A 52 17.21 3.91 -4.30
C ALA A 52 16.64 2.65 -3.65
N LEU A 53 16.27 2.74 -2.37
CA LEU A 53 15.46 1.77 -1.64
C LEU A 53 14.38 2.51 -0.86
N SER A 54 13.17 1.94 -0.78
CA SER A 54 12.01 2.58 -0.16
C SER A 54 11.67 1.94 1.18
N PHE A 55 11.36 2.75 2.19
CA PHE A 55 11.18 2.28 3.56
C PHE A 55 9.87 2.76 4.15
N TYR A 56 8.83 1.93 4.09
CA TYR A 56 7.54 2.27 4.68
C TYR A 56 7.60 2.26 6.22
N SER A 57 7.28 3.40 6.85
CA SER A 57 7.16 3.53 8.30
C SER A 57 8.38 2.98 9.06
N THR A 58 9.56 3.44 8.68
CA THR A 58 10.82 2.81 9.11
C THR A 58 11.33 3.34 10.45
N ALA A 59 11.90 2.42 11.22
CA ALA A 59 12.77 2.68 12.36
C ALA A 59 14.22 2.91 11.89
N ALA A 60 14.96 3.76 12.61
CA ALA A 60 16.41 3.87 12.45
C ALA A 60 17.12 2.75 13.24
N GLN A 61 18.35 2.40 12.89
CA GLN A 61 19.18 1.53 13.75
C GLN A 61 20.09 2.35 14.65
N ILE A 62 20.36 1.82 15.84
CA ILE A 62 21.19 2.42 16.91
C ILE A 62 22.25 1.42 17.37
N SER A 63 23.25 1.87 18.12
CA SER A 63 24.30 1.00 18.64
C SER A 63 23.79 0.05 19.74
N ALA A 64 24.53 -1.04 19.97
CA ALA A 64 24.32 -1.96 21.11
C ALA A 64 24.34 -1.28 22.50
N GLU A 65 24.87 -0.05 22.60
CA GLU A 65 24.91 0.75 23.82
C GLU A 65 23.71 1.70 23.96
N TYR A 66 22.70 1.58 23.08
CA TYR A 66 21.51 2.43 23.01
C TYR A 66 21.83 3.92 22.78
N GLY A 67 22.81 4.20 21.91
CA GLY A 67 23.12 5.54 21.38
C GLY A 67 23.33 5.51 19.86
N GLU A 68 23.72 6.63 19.24
CA GLU A 68 23.95 6.71 17.79
C GLU A 68 24.90 5.62 17.29
N LEU A 69 24.51 4.90 16.23
CA LEU A 69 25.38 3.95 15.54
C LEU A 69 26.34 4.72 14.61
N THR A 70 27.56 4.91 15.07
CA THR A 70 28.59 5.69 14.35
C THR A 70 29.64 4.84 13.63
N ASP A 71 29.62 3.52 13.85
CA ASP A 71 30.52 2.59 13.17
C ASP A 71 29.91 2.17 11.83
N GLU A 72 30.30 2.87 10.77
CA GLU A 72 29.78 2.69 9.40
C GLU A 72 30.08 1.31 8.81
N ASN A 73 30.98 0.51 9.42
CA ASN A 73 31.27 -0.85 8.93
C ASN A 73 30.07 -1.80 9.04
N TYR A 74 29.10 -1.49 9.89
CA TYR A 74 27.87 -2.28 10.06
C TYR A 74 26.69 -1.69 9.30
N VAL A 75 26.83 -0.54 8.64
CA VAL A 75 25.69 0.13 7.99
C VAL A 75 25.72 -0.14 6.49
N VAL A 76 24.60 -0.64 5.96
CA VAL A 76 24.42 -0.98 4.55
C VAL A 76 23.81 0.20 3.79
N ALA A 77 22.80 0.86 4.36
CA ALA A 77 22.12 2.00 3.76
C ALA A 77 21.75 3.06 4.81
N TRP A 78 21.75 4.33 4.38
CA TRP A 78 21.36 5.48 5.21
C TRP A 78 20.18 6.23 4.60
N ALA A 79 19.40 6.89 5.46
CA ALA A 79 18.44 7.90 5.03
C ALA A 79 19.19 9.13 4.44
N SER A 80 18.45 9.99 3.74
CA SER A 80 18.99 11.26 3.25
C SER A 80 19.49 12.16 4.40
N GLU A 81 20.31 13.15 4.07
CA GLU A 81 20.76 14.18 5.02
C GLU A 81 19.61 15.08 5.52
N ASP A 82 18.48 15.12 4.79
CA ASP A 82 17.29 15.89 5.14
C ASP A 82 16.31 15.11 6.05
N ALA A 83 16.52 13.80 6.22
CA ALA A 83 15.66 12.97 7.04
C ALA A 83 15.87 13.22 8.54
N TYR A 84 14.82 13.01 9.34
CA TYR A 84 14.86 13.14 10.79
C TYR A 84 14.07 12.04 11.50
N VAL A 85 14.41 11.78 12.76
CA VAL A 85 13.67 10.84 13.62
C VAL A 85 12.63 11.60 14.43
N THR A 86 11.38 11.14 14.40
CA THR A 86 10.25 11.71 15.14
C THR A 86 9.54 10.67 16.00
N THR A 87 8.71 11.13 16.92
CA THR A 87 7.83 10.29 17.74
C THR A 87 6.42 10.86 17.70
N THR A 88 5.41 10.00 17.79
CA THR A 88 4.00 10.42 17.74
C THR A 88 3.32 10.32 19.10
N SER A 89 2.20 11.02 19.27
CA SER A 89 1.42 10.95 20.49
C SER A 89 0.80 9.55 20.67
N GLY A 90 1.39 8.73 21.53
CA GLY A 90 0.91 7.38 21.85
C GLY A 90 1.87 6.25 21.48
N GLY A 91 3.04 6.56 20.90
CA GLY A 91 4.14 5.62 20.64
C GLY A 91 5.13 5.51 21.81
N THR A 92 6.36 5.13 21.49
CA THR A 92 7.53 5.05 22.37
C THR A 92 7.80 6.42 23.03
N ASP A 93 8.27 6.40 24.29
CA ASP A 93 8.61 7.64 24.99
C ASP A 93 9.78 8.34 24.28
N GLU A 94 9.68 9.65 24.03
CA GLU A 94 10.74 10.47 23.45
C GLU A 94 12.09 10.27 24.16
N SER A 95 12.09 9.92 25.46
CA SER A 95 13.33 9.66 26.20
C SER A 95 14.07 8.38 25.81
N ASP A 96 13.37 7.45 25.18
CA ASP A 96 13.89 6.13 24.80
C ASP A 96 14.26 6.07 23.30
N VAL A 97 14.03 7.16 22.57
CA VAL A 97 14.37 7.32 21.15
C VAL A 97 15.69 8.05 20.99
N VAL A 98 16.58 7.50 20.16
CA VAL A 98 17.85 8.15 19.79
C VAL A 98 17.62 9.06 18.60
N SER A 99 17.92 10.35 18.76
CA SER A 99 17.96 11.31 17.66
C SER A 99 19.36 11.40 17.06
N TYR A 100 19.44 11.61 15.74
CA TYR A 100 20.67 11.84 15.00
C TYR A 100 20.76 13.32 14.61
N GLU A 101 21.38 14.16 15.44
CA GLU A 101 21.44 15.62 15.18
C GLU A 101 22.52 16.01 14.15
N ASP A 102 23.68 15.35 14.21
CA ASP A 102 24.86 15.63 13.37
C ASP A 102 25.32 14.37 12.59
N GLY A 103 24.65 13.23 12.77
CA GLY A 103 24.99 11.93 12.20
C GLY A 103 24.01 11.49 11.11
N ARG A 104 24.46 10.61 10.21
CA ARG A 104 23.59 10.00 9.20
C ARG A 104 22.72 8.93 9.86
N ILE A 105 21.45 8.84 9.48
CA ILE A 105 20.48 7.90 10.05
C ILE A 105 20.63 6.54 9.35
N PRO A 106 21.07 5.47 10.03
CA PRO A 106 21.12 4.12 9.45
C PRO A 106 19.70 3.57 9.27
N LEU A 107 19.43 2.95 8.12
CA LEU A 107 18.16 2.29 7.80
C LEU A 107 18.28 0.77 7.60
N ILE A 108 19.45 0.31 7.17
CA ILE A 108 19.81 -1.11 7.08
C ILE A 108 21.19 -1.31 7.70
N THR A 109 21.32 -2.34 8.53
CA THR A 109 22.58 -2.74 9.16
C THR A 109 22.84 -4.22 9.00
N GLN A 110 24.12 -4.60 8.93
CA GLN A 110 24.55 -5.99 8.92
C GLN A 110 25.65 -6.22 9.95
N ASP A 111 25.52 -7.31 10.71
CA ASP A 111 26.59 -7.87 11.53
C ASP A 111 26.70 -9.37 11.26
N GLU A 112 27.85 -9.79 10.75
CA GLU A 112 28.08 -11.15 10.23
C GLU A 112 26.97 -11.61 9.25
N ASN A 113 26.24 -12.66 9.58
CA ASN A 113 25.12 -13.25 8.82
C ASN A 113 23.74 -12.76 9.30
N VAL A 114 23.68 -11.66 10.05
CA VAL A 114 22.42 -11.05 10.51
C VAL A 114 22.22 -9.68 9.86
N LEU A 115 21.11 -9.51 9.14
CA LEU A 115 20.70 -8.24 8.53
C LEU A 115 19.51 -7.66 9.30
N GLY A 116 19.61 -6.39 9.69
CA GLY A 116 18.51 -5.61 10.25
C GLY A 116 17.99 -4.58 9.24
N ILE A 117 16.68 -4.57 8.99
CA ILE A 117 16.00 -3.60 8.14
C ILE A 117 14.96 -2.86 8.99
N GLY A 118 14.94 -1.53 8.91
CA GLY A 118 14.06 -0.71 9.74
C GLY A 118 12.57 -0.74 9.39
N SER A 119 12.18 -1.42 8.31
CA SER A 119 10.82 -1.42 7.77
C SER A 119 10.31 -2.85 7.56
N ALA A 120 9.24 -3.23 8.25
CA ALA A 120 8.60 -4.54 8.08
C ALA A 120 7.73 -4.62 6.84
N GLY A 121 7.33 -3.47 6.28
CA GLY A 121 6.66 -3.40 4.98
C GLY A 121 7.59 -3.50 3.78
N PHE A 122 8.91 -3.63 3.98
CA PHE A 122 9.95 -3.51 2.94
C PHE A 122 9.80 -4.46 1.76
N LEU A 123 9.09 -5.58 1.91
CA LEU A 123 8.79 -6.55 0.85
C LEU A 123 7.30 -6.87 0.72
N SER A 124 6.44 -6.15 1.45
CA SER A 124 5.01 -6.45 1.48
C SER A 124 4.33 -6.16 0.14
N ASP A 125 3.25 -6.85 -0.15
CA ASP A 125 2.52 -6.68 -1.41
C ASP A 125 1.96 -5.25 -1.59
N GLU A 126 1.65 -4.55 -0.49
CA GLU A 126 1.13 -3.18 -0.51
C GLU A 126 2.22 -2.09 -0.45
N ARG A 127 3.36 -2.36 0.20
CA ARG A 127 4.35 -1.32 0.58
C ARG A 127 5.80 -1.69 0.26
N GLY A 128 6.01 -2.78 -0.46
CA GLY A 128 7.32 -3.41 -0.67
C GLY A 128 8.32 -2.63 -1.50
N GLY A 129 8.01 -1.42 -1.98
CA GLY A 129 8.97 -0.60 -2.72
C GLY A 129 9.51 -1.27 -3.99
N PHE A 130 8.70 -2.12 -4.64
CA PHE A 130 9.13 -2.87 -5.82
C PHE A 130 9.48 -1.95 -6.99
N ASP A 131 8.89 -0.75 -7.05
CA ASP A 131 9.23 0.28 -8.04
C ASP A 131 10.65 0.87 -7.90
N VAL A 132 11.34 0.58 -6.80
CA VAL A 132 12.74 0.95 -6.57
C VAL A 132 13.66 -0.25 -6.33
N GLY A 133 13.18 -1.48 -6.51
CA GLY A 133 13.99 -2.70 -6.50
C GLY A 133 14.36 -3.22 -5.09
N ASN A 134 13.52 -3.00 -4.09
CA ASN A 134 13.71 -3.58 -2.75
C ASN A 134 13.84 -5.11 -2.78
N GLU A 135 13.05 -5.78 -3.62
CA GLU A 135 13.08 -7.23 -3.83
C GLU A 135 14.37 -7.69 -4.51
N GLU A 136 14.92 -6.88 -5.42
CA GLU A 136 16.20 -7.15 -6.06
C GLU A 136 17.32 -7.11 -5.02
N PHE A 137 17.33 -6.06 -4.18
CA PHE A 137 18.29 -5.92 -3.08
C PHE A 137 18.27 -7.14 -2.16
N VAL A 138 17.08 -7.61 -1.74
CA VAL A 138 17.00 -8.75 -0.81
C VAL A 138 17.55 -10.02 -1.46
N LEU A 139 17.31 -10.26 -2.75
CA LEU A 139 17.87 -11.45 -3.39
C LEU A 139 19.38 -11.35 -3.63
N GLU A 140 19.92 -10.16 -3.88
CA GLU A 140 21.39 -9.95 -3.89
C GLU A 140 22.01 -10.22 -2.50
N VAL A 141 21.33 -9.82 -1.43
CA VAL A 141 21.75 -10.18 -0.06
C VAL A 141 21.68 -11.70 0.16
N TRP A 142 20.58 -12.34 -0.26
CA TRP A 142 20.40 -13.78 -0.07
C TRP A 142 21.43 -14.61 -0.83
N ASP A 143 21.78 -14.20 -2.05
CA ASP A 143 22.85 -14.82 -2.84
C ASP A 143 24.22 -14.75 -2.14
N GLU A 144 24.54 -13.65 -1.47
CA GLU A 144 25.81 -13.52 -0.73
C GLU A 144 25.79 -14.26 0.62
N LEU A 145 24.69 -14.18 1.38
CA LEU A 145 24.63 -14.73 2.74
C LEU A 145 24.31 -16.21 2.82
N MET A 146 23.44 -16.72 1.93
CA MET A 146 22.94 -18.10 1.96
C MET A 146 23.35 -18.89 0.71
N GLY A 147 23.49 -18.19 -0.42
CA GLY A 147 23.71 -18.79 -1.73
C GLY A 147 22.40 -19.09 -2.47
N PRO A 148 22.50 -19.57 -3.72
CA PRO A 148 21.32 -19.86 -4.54
C PRO A 148 20.63 -21.15 -4.08
N ASP A 149 19.34 -21.27 -4.43
CA ASP A 149 18.50 -22.44 -4.16
C ASP A 149 18.28 -22.73 -2.65
N SER A 150 18.34 -21.69 -1.81
CA SER A 150 18.23 -21.80 -0.34
C SER A 150 16.79 -21.88 0.18
N THR A 151 16.62 -22.54 1.31
CA THR A 151 15.34 -22.61 2.05
C THR A 151 15.27 -21.47 3.07
N VAL A 152 14.22 -20.65 2.99
CA VAL A 152 14.00 -19.51 3.88
C VAL A 152 12.69 -19.71 4.64
N LEU A 153 12.77 -19.71 5.95
CA LEU A 153 11.60 -19.76 6.82
C LEU A 153 11.15 -18.33 7.16
N TRP A 154 9.83 -18.11 7.14
CA TRP A 154 9.20 -16.89 7.61
C TRP A 154 8.53 -17.16 8.94
N ASP A 155 9.00 -16.54 10.02
CA ASP A 155 8.44 -16.77 11.35
C ASP A 155 6.96 -16.33 11.39
N GLU A 156 6.06 -17.25 11.74
CA GLU A 156 4.63 -17.03 11.98
C GLU A 156 4.21 -17.43 13.42
N SER A 157 5.10 -18.10 14.15
CA SER A 157 4.89 -18.64 15.50
C SER A 157 4.73 -17.57 16.58
N HIS A 158 5.28 -16.36 16.36
CA HIS A 158 5.24 -15.23 17.29
C HIS A 158 4.17 -14.17 16.94
N ARG A 159 3.20 -14.49 16.07
CA ARG A 159 2.06 -13.62 15.67
C ARG A 159 2.49 -12.30 15.05
N GLN A 160 3.32 -12.42 14.03
CA GLN A 160 3.78 -11.37 13.17
C GLN A 160 2.57 -10.72 12.53
N TYR A 161 2.57 -9.39 12.50
CA TYR A 161 1.59 -8.67 11.71
C TYR A 161 1.85 -8.86 10.21
N TRP A 162 3.13 -8.96 9.84
CA TRP A 162 3.65 -9.10 8.49
C TRP A 162 4.02 -10.57 8.22
N ASP A 163 3.01 -11.43 8.14
CA ASP A 163 3.20 -12.85 7.83
C ASP A 163 3.54 -13.10 6.34
N LEU A 164 3.82 -14.35 5.96
CA LEU A 164 4.17 -14.68 4.58
C LEU A 164 3.01 -14.45 3.61
N SER A 165 1.76 -14.42 4.11
CA SER A 165 0.57 -14.14 3.31
C SER A 165 0.48 -12.67 2.87
N SER A 166 1.21 -11.77 3.54
CA SER A 166 1.34 -10.36 3.17
C SER A 166 2.44 -10.10 2.12
N HIS A 167 3.13 -11.16 1.65
CA HIS A 167 4.32 -11.11 0.80
C HIS A 167 4.19 -12.04 -0.42
N THR A 168 3.00 -12.20 -0.97
CA THR A 168 2.74 -13.17 -2.04
C THR A 168 3.48 -12.84 -3.34
N VAL A 169 3.64 -11.55 -3.64
CA VAL A 169 4.37 -11.06 -4.82
C VAL A 169 5.86 -11.38 -4.66
N PHE A 170 6.44 -10.99 -3.53
CA PHE A 170 7.85 -11.29 -3.23
C PHE A 170 8.13 -12.78 -3.16
N ARG A 171 7.22 -13.56 -2.56
CA ARG A 171 7.35 -15.02 -2.46
C ARG A 171 7.45 -15.67 -3.83
N ARG A 172 6.53 -15.35 -4.76
CA ARG A 172 6.58 -15.89 -6.13
C ARG A 172 7.86 -15.49 -6.84
N TYR A 173 8.25 -14.23 -6.69
CA TYR A 173 9.49 -13.72 -7.25
C TYR A 173 10.73 -14.46 -6.73
N ALA A 174 10.80 -14.71 -5.42
CA ALA A 174 11.89 -15.47 -4.82
C ALA A 174 11.88 -16.95 -5.25
N GLU A 175 10.71 -17.59 -5.30
CA GLU A 175 10.52 -18.96 -5.78
C GLU A 175 10.96 -19.14 -7.24
N ASP A 176 10.60 -18.21 -8.12
CA ASP A 176 11.04 -18.24 -9.53
C ASP A 176 12.55 -18.00 -9.68
N ASN A 177 13.18 -17.42 -8.67
CA ASN A 177 14.64 -17.24 -8.58
C ASN A 177 15.35 -18.35 -7.79
N GLY A 178 14.63 -19.42 -7.43
CA GLY A 178 15.20 -20.66 -6.88
C GLY A 178 15.05 -20.83 -5.37
N TYR A 179 14.60 -19.81 -4.63
CA TYR A 179 14.44 -19.92 -3.17
C TYR A 179 13.17 -20.65 -2.77
N ASP A 180 13.19 -21.37 -1.65
CA ASP A 180 12.02 -22.07 -1.12
C ASP A 180 11.54 -21.36 0.16
N LEU A 181 10.42 -20.62 0.06
CA LEU A 181 9.87 -19.85 1.18
C LEU A 181 8.73 -20.60 1.84
N ARG A 182 8.84 -20.80 3.16
CA ARG A 182 7.84 -21.53 3.96
C ARG A 182 7.52 -20.80 5.26
N PRO A 183 6.27 -20.82 5.74
CA PRO A 183 5.96 -20.30 7.06
C PRO A 183 6.53 -21.25 8.13
N LEU A 184 7.00 -20.67 9.24
CA LEU A 184 7.37 -21.37 10.47
C LEU A 184 6.26 -21.13 11.50
N GLU A 185 5.29 -22.03 11.52
CA GLU A 185 4.09 -21.92 12.36
C GLU A 185 4.38 -22.24 13.83
N GLU A 186 5.38 -23.09 14.10
CA GLU A 186 5.83 -23.47 15.44
C GLU A 186 7.35 -23.42 15.54
N PHE A 187 7.86 -22.79 16.60
CA PHE A 187 9.28 -22.73 16.88
C PHE A 187 9.71 -23.96 17.70
N ASP A 188 9.75 -25.13 17.05
CA ASP A 188 10.06 -26.39 17.74
C ASP A 188 11.51 -26.41 18.25
N THR A 189 11.68 -26.45 19.58
CA THR A 189 12.97 -26.47 20.27
C THR A 189 13.48 -27.87 20.59
N ASP A 190 12.64 -28.91 20.51
CA ASP A 190 12.93 -30.25 21.05
C ASP A 190 12.87 -31.37 20.00
N GLY A 191 12.32 -31.10 18.82
CA GLY A 191 12.12 -32.08 17.74
C GLY A 191 10.97 -33.04 18.04
N PRO A 192 10.66 -33.99 17.13
CA PRO A 192 9.45 -34.80 17.26
C PRO A 192 9.50 -35.70 18.51
N THR A 193 8.40 -35.72 19.26
CA THR A 193 8.16 -36.57 20.45
C THR A 193 6.96 -37.50 20.24
N LEU A 194 6.89 -38.58 21.00
CA LEU A 194 5.70 -39.43 21.12
C LEU A 194 5.04 -39.22 22.48
N GLU A 195 3.72 -38.97 22.49
CA GLU A 195 2.93 -38.83 23.72
C GLU A 195 2.40 -40.20 24.18
N PHE A 196 2.57 -40.51 25.47
CA PHE A 196 2.10 -41.75 26.07
C PHE A 196 1.06 -41.47 27.16
N TYR A 197 -0.21 -41.79 26.85
CA TYR A 197 -1.31 -41.70 27.82
C TYR A 197 -1.46 -43.02 28.59
N SER A 198 -1.22 -43.00 29.91
CA SER A 198 -1.49 -44.15 30.79
C SER A 198 -0.80 -45.44 30.35
N THR A 199 0.50 -45.36 30.03
CA THR A 199 1.28 -46.46 29.44
C THR A 199 1.78 -47.47 30.47
N ALA A 200 1.77 -48.75 30.11
CA ALA A 200 2.41 -49.86 30.81
C ALA A 200 3.80 -50.13 30.22
N SER A 201 4.77 -50.47 31.06
CA SER A 201 6.08 -50.93 30.58
C SER A 201 6.03 -52.38 30.07
N GLN A 202 7.06 -52.81 29.37
CA GLN A 202 7.17 -54.19 28.88
C GLN A 202 8.29 -54.96 29.59
N VAL A 203 8.13 -56.27 29.78
CA VAL A 203 9.09 -57.16 30.45
C VAL A 203 9.42 -58.38 29.59
N SER A 204 10.46 -59.13 29.94
CA SER A 204 10.79 -60.38 29.26
C SER A 204 9.82 -61.52 29.61
N PRO A 205 9.80 -62.64 28.85
CA PRO A 205 8.87 -63.76 29.08
C PRO A 205 9.03 -64.49 30.42
N ASP A 206 10.12 -64.23 31.15
CA ASP A 206 10.38 -64.77 32.49
C ASP A 206 9.94 -63.80 33.61
N ASP A 207 9.17 -62.74 33.29
CA ASP A 207 8.76 -61.65 34.18
C ASP A 207 9.95 -60.87 34.81
N ASP A 208 11.03 -60.72 34.03
CA ASP A 208 12.27 -60.01 34.39
C ASP A 208 12.54 -58.87 33.40
N ALA A 209 13.44 -57.93 33.70
CA ALA A 209 13.72 -56.78 32.82
C ALA A 209 13.98 -57.17 31.36
N LEU A 210 13.32 -56.45 30.44
CA LEU A 210 13.59 -56.54 29.00
C LEU A 210 14.78 -55.62 28.66
N THR A 211 16.00 -56.09 28.94
CA THR A 211 17.22 -55.30 28.75
C THR A 211 17.69 -55.28 27.30
N GLU A 212 18.44 -54.24 26.91
CA GLU A 212 19.07 -54.14 25.58
C GLU A 212 19.90 -55.39 25.21
N ASP A 213 20.65 -55.96 26.16
CA ASP A 213 21.41 -57.19 25.97
C ASP A 213 20.52 -58.40 25.63
N ARG A 214 19.29 -58.45 26.17
CA ARG A 214 18.31 -59.50 25.84
C ARG A 214 17.70 -59.27 24.47
N VAL A 215 17.32 -58.02 24.17
CA VAL A 215 16.78 -57.61 22.85
C VAL A 215 17.77 -57.96 21.75
N ALA A 216 19.04 -57.57 21.89
CA ALA A 216 20.11 -57.86 20.94
C ALA A 216 20.47 -59.36 20.82
N ALA A 217 20.07 -60.20 21.78
CA ALA A 217 20.33 -61.64 21.78
C ALA A 217 19.19 -62.48 21.19
N ALA A 218 17.99 -61.90 21.04
CA ALA A 218 16.86 -62.53 20.39
C ALA A 218 16.86 -62.22 18.89
N ASP A 219 16.38 -63.15 18.07
CA ASP A 219 16.21 -62.90 16.63
C ASP A 219 14.87 -62.16 16.44
N ALA A 220 14.87 -61.05 15.69
CA ALA A 220 13.69 -60.25 15.32
C ALA A 220 12.95 -59.49 16.45
N LEU A 221 13.57 -59.34 17.63
CA LEU A 221 13.06 -58.53 18.74
C LEU A 221 13.71 -57.14 18.75
N GLU A 222 12.89 -56.09 18.77
CA GLU A 222 13.32 -54.69 18.74
C GLU A 222 12.46 -53.84 19.69
N VAL A 223 13.07 -52.90 20.41
CA VAL A 223 12.31 -51.90 21.20
C VAL A 223 12.29 -50.61 20.38
N LEU A 224 11.10 -50.21 19.96
CA LEU A 224 10.87 -49.06 19.07
C LEU A 224 10.75 -47.74 19.82
N ALA A 225 10.38 -47.77 21.10
CA ALA A 225 10.31 -46.59 21.96
C ALA A 225 10.67 -46.94 23.40
N TRP A 226 11.46 -46.07 24.03
CA TRP A 226 11.86 -46.14 25.44
C TRP A 226 11.30 -44.93 26.18
N ALA A 227 11.07 -45.07 27.49
CA ALA A 227 10.77 -43.90 28.31
C ALA A 227 12.05 -43.07 28.55
N GLU A 228 11.87 -41.77 28.77
CA GLU A 228 12.96 -40.88 29.15
C GLU A 228 13.65 -41.34 30.46
N PRO A 229 14.94 -41.02 30.69
CA PRO A 229 15.65 -41.40 31.91
C PRO A 229 15.04 -40.85 33.22
N THR A 230 14.14 -39.87 33.11
CA THR A 230 13.37 -39.26 34.19
C THR A 230 12.14 -40.08 34.59
N ALA A 231 11.67 -40.96 33.71
CA ALA A 231 10.49 -41.76 33.93
C ALA A 231 10.72 -42.87 34.98
N THR A 232 9.67 -43.23 35.69
CA THR A 232 9.68 -44.34 36.67
C THR A 232 8.43 -45.18 36.52
N ASN A 233 8.54 -46.49 36.76
CA ASN A 233 7.38 -47.36 36.77
C ASN A 233 6.87 -47.61 38.20
N VAL A 234 5.56 -47.47 38.38
CA VAL A 234 4.88 -47.61 39.67
C VAL A 234 3.78 -48.67 39.61
N ASP A 235 3.49 -49.25 40.77
CA ASP A 235 2.47 -50.27 40.96
C ASP A 235 1.21 -49.61 41.54
N ARG A 236 0.08 -49.68 40.84
CA ARG A 236 -1.20 -49.13 41.29
C ARG A 236 -2.30 -50.19 41.46
N SER A 237 -1.96 -51.47 41.39
CA SER A 237 -2.88 -52.62 41.54
C SER A 237 -2.56 -53.51 42.75
N ASP A 238 -3.17 -54.71 42.80
CA ASP A 238 -2.89 -55.76 43.80
C ASP A 238 -1.86 -56.79 43.27
N ALA A 239 -1.33 -56.60 42.05
CA ALA A 239 -0.28 -57.43 41.46
C ALA A 239 1.12 -57.01 41.93
N GLU A 240 2.15 -57.82 41.65
CA GLU A 240 3.55 -57.47 41.93
C GLU A 240 4.29 -57.32 40.58
N PRO A 241 4.24 -56.13 39.91
CA PRO A 241 4.94 -55.93 38.65
C PRO A 241 6.46 -55.91 38.83
N TYR A 242 7.19 -56.13 37.73
CA TYR A 242 8.63 -55.87 37.72
C TYR A 242 8.86 -54.36 37.92
N ARG A 243 9.89 -53.99 38.70
CA ARG A 243 10.25 -52.58 38.91
C ARG A 243 11.62 -52.33 38.32
N TYR A 244 11.66 -51.49 37.30
CA TYR A 244 12.87 -51.02 36.66
C TYR A 244 13.67 -50.15 37.64
N ALA A 245 14.96 -50.40 37.75
CA ALA A 245 15.86 -49.56 38.55
C ALA A 245 16.23 -48.27 37.79
N ASP A 246 16.69 -47.24 38.50
CA ASP A 246 17.10 -45.96 37.90
C ASP A 246 18.19 -46.09 36.79
N ASP A 247 18.93 -47.20 36.74
CA ASP A 247 19.94 -47.50 35.71
C ASP A 247 19.45 -48.47 34.62
N GLU A 248 18.19 -48.91 34.67
CA GLU A 248 17.53 -49.71 33.66
C GLU A 248 16.56 -48.84 32.84
N ARG A 249 16.62 -48.95 31.51
CA ARG A 249 15.68 -48.24 30.62
C ARG A 249 14.33 -48.96 30.62
N ILE A 250 13.26 -48.19 30.52
CA ILE A 250 11.87 -48.70 30.55
C ILE A 250 11.37 -48.79 29.09
N PRO A 251 11.11 -49.99 28.55
CA PRO A 251 10.60 -50.16 27.19
C PRO A 251 9.08 -49.88 27.13
N LEU A 252 8.66 -49.12 26.11
CA LEU A 252 7.27 -48.69 25.92
C LEU A 252 6.61 -49.34 24.70
N ILE A 253 7.38 -49.53 23.61
CA ILE A 253 6.91 -50.18 22.39
C ILE A 253 7.94 -51.23 21.96
N THR A 254 7.51 -52.47 21.77
CA THR A 254 8.39 -53.58 21.35
C THR A 254 7.77 -54.30 20.17
N ARG A 255 8.60 -54.64 19.19
CA ARG A 255 8.26 -55.47 18.04
C ARG A 255 8.96 -56.80 18.15
N ASP A 256 8.24 -57.88 17.89
CA ASP A 256 8.79 -59.21 17.65
C ASP A 256 8.24 -59.77 16.33
N ASP A 257 9.08 -59.76 15.30
CA ASP A 257 8.73 -60.07 13.91
C ASP A 257 7.52 -59.25 13.40
N ARG A 258 6.34 -59.88 13.29
CA ARG A 258 5.09 -59.23 12.83
C ARG A 258 4.12 -58.88 13.95
N THR A 259 4.54 -59.00 15.21
CA THR A 259 3.71 -58.63 16.35
C THR A 259 4.30 -57.41 17.05
N VAL A 260 3.51 -56.35 17.19
CA VAL A 260 3.92 -55.11 17.87
C VAL A 260 3.11 -54.97 19.14
N GLY A 261 3.80 -54.82 20.27
CA GLY A 261 3.19 -54.48 21.55
C GLY A 261 3.42 -53.02 21.88
N LEU A 262 2.34 -52.31 22.16
CA LEU A 262 2.34 -50.90 22.59
C LEU A 262 1.84 -50.84 24.02
N GLY A 263 2.60 -50.22 24.92
CA GLY A 263 2.21 -50.07 26.32
C GLY A 263 0.98 -49.18 26.55
N ALA A 264 0.54 -48.45 25.52
CA ALA A 264 -0.56 -47.51 25.59
C ALA A 264 -1.52 -47.67 24.39
N PRO A 265 -2.76 -47.16 24.50
CA PRO A 265 -3.64 -46.92 23.37
C PRO A 265 -3.12 -45.76 22.48
N LEU A 266 -1.92 -45.90 21.92
CA LEU A 266 -1.25 -44.91 21.08
C LEU A 266 -2.12 -44.53 19.87
N ALA A 267 -2.17 -43.24 19.53
CA ALA A 267 -2.98 -42.66 18.45
C ALA A 267 -4.51 -42.66 18.68
N ALA A 268 -4.97 -42.76 19.94
CA ALA A 268 -6.39 -42.56 20.26
C ALA A 268 -6.82 -41.10 20.04
N ASP A 269 -8.08 -40.88 19.68
CA ASP A 269 -8.69 -39.55 19.40
C ASP A 269 -8.65 -38.58 20.60
N ASP A 270 -8.32 -39.06 21.80
CA ASP A 270 -8.12 -38.21 22.98
C ASP A 270 -6.71 -37.56 23.03
N SER A 271 -5.81 -37.91 22.10
CA SER A 271 -4.46 -37.34 21.92
C SER A 271 -4.43 -36.45 20.67
N ASP A 272 -3.97 -35.21 20.85
CA ASP A 272 -3.81 -34.23 19.75
C ASP A 272 -2.40 -34.31 19.10
N HIS A 273 -1.60 -35.34 19.40
CA HIS A 273 -0.24 -35.50 18.85
C HIS A 273 -0.24 -36.22 17.50
N ASP A 274 0.14 -35.50 16.45
CA ASP A 274 0.17 -36.01 15.08
C ASP A 274 1.30 -37.01 14.86
N GLU A 275 2.43 -36.85 15.55
CA GLU A 275 3.59 -37.75 15.54
C GLU A 275 3.22 -39.16 15.98
N ASN A 276 2.31 -39.31 16.95
CA ASN A 276 1.81 -40.62 17.39
C ASN A 276 1.11 -41.37 16.24
N ARG A 277 0.31 -40.65 15.45
CA ARG A 277 -0.42 -41.23 14.31
C ARG A 277 0.53 -41.55 13.17
N ALA A 278 1.44 -40.64 12.85
CA ALA A 278 2.47 -40.84 11.82
C ALA A 278 3.38 -42.03 12.15
N PHE A 279 3.88 -42.09 13.39
CA PHE A 279 4.72 -43.19 13.87
C PHE A 279 3.99 -44.54 13.78
N LEU A 280 2.75 -44.62 14.27
CA LEU A 280 2.00 -45.88 14.23
C LEU A 280 1.73 -46.34 12.79
N LEU A 281 1.46 -45.40 11.88
CA LEU A 281 1.24 -45.70 10.47
C LEU A 281 2.52 -46.18 9.77
N GLY A 282 3.68 -45.57 10.05
CA GLY A 282 4.95 -46.07 9.53
C GLY A 282 5.30 -47.46 10.08
N VAL A 283 4.94 -47.76 11.33
CA VAL A 283 5.06 -49.13 11.86
C VAL A 283 4.12 -50.09 11.12
N TRP A 284 2.90 -49.66 10.73
CA TRP A 284 2.02 -50.48 9.89
C TRP A 284 2.65 -50.77 8.53
N ASP A 285 3.22 -49.77 7.87
CA ASP A 285 3.85 -49.90 6.55
C ASP A 285 5.02 -50.89 6.53
N ASP A 286 5.74 -51.02 7.64
CA ASP A 286 6.85 -51.96 7.74
C ASP A 286 6.41 -53.39 8.14
N VAL A 287 5.29 -53.53 8.84
CA VAL A 287 4.88 -54.80 9.46
C VAL A 287 3.74 -55.51 8.71
N VAL A 288 2.81 -54.76 8.12
CA VAL A 288 1.61 -55.29 7.45
C VAL A 288 1.94 -55.63 5.99
N ASP A 289 1.76 -56.91 5.62
CA ASP A 289 1.98 -57.38 4.23
C ASP A 289 0.66 -57.38 3.44
N GLY A 290 0.03 -56.19 3.32
CA GLY A 290 -1.26 -55.99 2.67
C GLY A 290 -1.95 -54.69 3.08
N GLU A 291 -3.25 -54.59 2.86
CA GLU A 291 -4.03 -53.34 3.07
C GLU A 291 -5.20 -53.54 4.05
N THR A 292 -5.57 -54.78 4.40
CA THR A 292 -6.80 -55.05 5.18
C THR A 292 -6.50 -55.24 6.67
N VAL A 293 -6.96 -54.31 7.50
CA VAL A 293 -6.75 -54.35 8.95
C VAL A 293 -8.08 -54.52 9.69
N TYR A 294 -8.14 -55.46 10.62
CA TYR A 294 -9.33 -55.67 11.45
C TYR A 294 -9.12 -55.23 12.90
N TRP A 295 -10.02 -54.40 13.43
CA TRP A 295 -10.04 -54.02 14.84
C TRP A 295 -10.91 -54.99 15.63
N ASP A 296 -10.36 -55.64 16.66
CA ASP A 296 -11.13 -56.54 17.52
C ASP A 296 -12.04 -55.76 18.48
N GLU A 297 -13.34 -56.06 18.42
CA GLU A 297 -14.36 -55.57 19.35
C GLU A 297 -15.12 -56.72 20.03
N SER A 298 -14.63 -57.97 19.88
CA SER A 298 -15.31 -59.18 20.34
C SER A 298 -15.11 -59.52 21.83
N HIS A 299 -14.23 -58.80 22.54
CA HIS A 299 -13.81 -59.09 23.92
C HIS A 299 -14.11 -57.96 24.92
N ASP A 300 -15.17 -57.19 24.67
CA ASP A 300 -15.62 -56.07 25.53
C ASP A 300 -14.51 -55.01 25.77
N GLN A 301 -13.69 -54.74 24.75
CA GLN A 301 -12.65 -53.71 24.80
C GLN A 301 -13.23 -52.33 25.10
N TYR A 302 -12.55 -51.55 25.94
CA TYR A 302 -12.88 -50.13 26.14
C TYR A 302 -12.43 -49.26 24.95
N TYR A 303 -11.29 -49.60 24.37
CA TYR A 303 -10.67 -48.94 23.21
C TYR A 303 -11.04 -49.66 21.90
N GLY A 304 -12.30 -49.52 21.49
CA GLY A 304 -12.75 -49.96 20.16
C GLY A 304 -12.34 -48.98 19.05
N SER A 305 -12.65 -49.33 17.80
CA SER A 305 -12.32 -48.55 16.60
C SER A 305 -12.87 -47.11 16.63
N SER A 306 -14.01 -46.89 17.29
CA SER A 306 -14.64 -45.56 17.42
C SER A 306 -13.89 -44.56 18.32
N ARG A 307 -12.72 -44.94 18.85
CA ARG A 307 -11.82 -44.05 19.61
C ARG A 307 -10.51 -43.78 18.86
N PHE A 308 -10.40 -44.24 17.62
CA PHE A 308 -9.27 -44.04 16.74
C PHE A 308 -9.77 -43.58 15.37
N GLU A 309 -10.90 -42.86 15.32
CA GLU A 309 -11.53 -42.46 14.06
C GLU A 309 -10.58 -41.58 13.23
N THR A 310 -9.76 -40.75 13.89
CA THR A 310 -8.78 -39.88 13.24
C THR A 310 -7.64 -40.69 12.62
N PHE A 311 -7.03 -41.59 13.39
CA PHE A 311 -5.97 -42.47 12.89
C PHE A 311 -6.48 -43.42 11.80
N ILE A 312 -7.68 -43.97 11.94
CA ILE A 312 -8.30 -44.80 10.90
C ILE A 312 -8.50 -44.01 9.61
N ALA A 313 -8.95 -42.76 9.69
CA ALA A 313 -9.08 -41.90 8.52
C ALA A 313 -7.74 -41.57 7.85
N ASP A 314 -6.66 -41.51 8.62
CA ASP A 314 -5.30 -41.34 8.11
C ASP A 314 -4.80 -42.61 7.41
N ALA A 315 -4.97 -43.77 8.04
CA ALA A 315 -4.63 -45.06 7.45
C ALA A 315 -5.44 -45.37 6.17
N GLU A 316 -6.74 -45.04 6.14
CA GLU A 316 -7.57 -45.18 4.93
C GLU A 316 -7.12 -44.27 3.78
N ARG A 317 -6.51 -43.12 4.09
CA ARG A 317 -5.94 -42.21 3.10
C ARG A 317 -4.68 -42.78 2.47
N GLU A 318 -3.86 -43.47 3.28
CA GLU A 318 -2.65 -44.17 2.84
C GLU A 318 -2.93 -45.53 2.18
N GLY A 319 -4.19 -45.95 2.12
CA GLY A 319 -4.64 -47.09 1.33
C GLY A 319 -5.04 -48.33 2.13
N TYR A 320 -5.02 -48.27 3.46
CA TYR A 320 -5.55 -49.36 4.28
C TYR A 320 -7.09 -49.41 4.25
N ALA A 321 -7.65 -50.60 4.37
CA ALA A 321 -9.06 -50.84 4.62
C ALA A 321 -9.22 -51.33 6.06
N VAL A 322 -9.72 -50.46 6.95
CA VAL A 322 -9.87 -50.77 8.37
C VAL A 322 -11.33 -51.12 8.69
N GLU A 323 -11.57 -52.29 9.27
CA GLU A 323 -12.92 -52.76 9.66
C GLU A 323 -12.94 -53.27 11.10
N ALA A 324 -14.01 -52.99 11.86
CA ALA A 324 -14.22 -53.61 13.17
C ALA A 324 -14.82 -55.03 13.05
N THR A 325 -14.49 -55.92 13.99
CA THR A 325 -15.08 -57.27 14.09
C THR A 325 -15.58 -57.60 15.50
N ASP A 326 -16.83 -58.06 15.59
CA ASP A 326 -17.44 -58.61 16.81
C ASP A 326 -17.25 -60.15 16.94
N ASP A 327 -16.56 -60.80 15.98
CA ASP A 327 -16.31 -62.25 15.97
C ASP A 327 -14.92 -62.53 15.37
N LEU A 328 -13.88 -62.31 16.18
CA LEU A 328 -12.49 -62.49 15.76
C LEU A 328 -12.20 -63.94 15.31
N LEU A 329 -12.78 -64.94 15.98
CA LEU A 329 -12.59 -66.34 15.61
C LEU A 329 -13.12 -66.63 14.20
N ALA A 330 -14.33 -66.17 13.88
CA ALA A 330 -14.91 -66.38 12.55
C ALA A 330 -14.14 -65.64 11.45
N LEU A 331 -13.59 -64.47 11.77
CA LEU A 331 -12.70 -63.71 10.88
C LEU A 331 -11.44 -64.53 10.56
N LEU A 332 -10.68 -64.93 11.59
CA LEU A 332 -9.41 -65.62 11.44
C LEU A 332 -9.55 -67.03 10.84
N GLU A 333 -10.70 -67.70 11.02
CA GLU A 333 -11.00 -68.98 10.36
C GLU A 333 -11.49 -68.82 8.91
N GLY A 334 -11.60 -67.59 8.38
CA GLY A 334 -12.10 -67.30 7.03
C GLY A 334 -13.57 -67.69 6.83
N SER A 335 -14.35 -67.71 7.91
CA SER A 335 -15.76 -68.14 7.91
C SER A 335 -16.75 -66.97 7.79
N MET A 336 -16.25 -65.72 7.80
CA MET A 336 -17.04 -64.51 7.57
C MET A 336 -17.39 -64.34 6.08
N SER A 337 -18.66 -64.10 5.76
CA SER A 337 -19.07 -63.68 4.42
C SER A 337 -19.19 -62.15 4.39
N GLY A 338 -18.30 -61.48 3.66
CA GLY A 338 -18.38 -60.03 3.48
C GLY A 338 -19.74 -59.58 2.92
N SER A 339 -20.18 -58.38 3.31
CA SER A 339 -21.46 -57.78 2.91
C SER A 339 -21.57 -57.53 1.38
N SER A 340 -20.47 -57.71 0.63
CA SER A 340 -20.35 -57.54 -0.82
C SER A 340 -20.34 -58.85 -1.63
N GLY A 341 -20.33 -60.02 -0.99
CA GLY A 341 -20.54 -61.30 -1.68
C GLY A 341 -19.38 -61.81 -2.57
N ALA A 342 -18.14 -61.44 -2.30
CA ALA A 342 -16.96 -62.06 -2.89
C ALA A 342 -15.88 -62.27 -1.80
N ASP A 343 -15.42 -63.52 -1.70
CA ASP A 343 -14.29 -64.04 -0.91
C ASP A 343 -14.39 -63.89 0.63
N ALA A 344 -13.77 -64.83 1.36
CA ALA A 344 -13.66 -64.76 2.82
C ALA A 344 -12.83 -63.53 3.17
N ALA A 345 -13.15 -62.84 4.28
CA ALA A 345 -12.32 -61.73 4.76
C ALA A 345 -10.87 -62.22 4.93
N ASP A 346 -9.96 -61.68 4.14
CA ASP A 346 -8.53 -61.98 4.16
C ASP A 346 -7.91 -60.81 4.93
N ALA A 347 -7.77 -60.98 6.25
CA ALA A 347 -7.15 -59.96 7.08
C ALA A 347 -5.63 -60.00 6.83
N ASP A 348 -5.00 -58.84 6.69
CA ASP A 348 -3.54 -58.70 6.63
C ASP A 348 -2.99 -58.35 8.03
N ALA A 349 -3.78 -57.64 8.84
CA ALA A 349 -3.46 -57.37 10.24
C ALA A 349 -4.69 -57.39 11.16
N VAL A 350 -4.44 -57.55 12.47
CA VAL A 350 -5.45 -57.39 13.52
C VAL A 350 -4.94 -56.47 14.62
N VAL A 351 -5.76 -55.50 15.02
CA VAL A 351 -5.52 -54.63 16.18
C VAL A 351 -6.34 -55.14 17.36
N ILE A 352 -5.68 -55.41 18.48
CA ILE A 352 -6.29 -55.86 19.73
C ILE A 352 -5.86 -54.89 20.83
N THR A 353 -6.81 -54.11 21.31
CA THR A 353 -6.61 -53.28 22.52
C THR A 353 -6.96 -54.08 23.77
N THR A 354 -6.59 -53.56 24.96
CA THR A 354 -6.76 -54.23 26.25
C THR A 354 -8.16 -54.88 26.41
N PRO A 355 -8.24 -56.22 26.43
CA PRO A 355 -9.50 -56.97 26.36
C PRO A 355 -10.08 -57.26 27.75
N ALA A 356 -11.37 -56.98 27.95
CA ALA A 356 -12.04 -57.22 29.23
C ALA A 356 -12.33 -58.71 29.50
N GLU A 357 -12.54 -59.49 28.43
CA GLU A 357 -12.76 -60.94 28.52
C GLU A 357 -11.54 -61.75 28.00
N PRO A 358 -11.25 -62.93 28.59
CA PRO A 358 -10.13 -63.76 28.13
C PRO A 358 -10.43 -64.46 26.81
N PHE A 359 -9.43 -64.53 25.94
CA PHE A 359 -9.48 -65.32 24.71
C PHE A 359 -9.63 -66.82 25.00
N THR A 360 -10.43 -67.51 24.20
CA THR A 360 -10.55 -68.96 24.22
C THR A 360 -9.34 -69.63 23.56
N ASP A 361 -9.10 -70.91 23.90
CA ASP A 361 -8.06 -71.72 23.24
C ASP A 361 -8.23 -71.76 21.70
N GLY A 362 -9.46 -71.58 21.20
CA GLY A 362 -9.76 -71.55 19.76
C GLY A 362 -9.25 -70.27 19.10
N GLU A 363 -9.53 -69.11 19.69
CA GLU A 363 -9.06 -67.81 19.20
C GLU A 363 -7.54 -67.71 19.27
N LEU A 364 -6.95 -68.14 20.39
CA LEU A 364 -5.49 -68.18 20.55
C LEU A 364 -4.83 -69.08 19.49
N ALA A 365 -5.43 -70.22 19.15
CA ALA A 365 -4.93 -71.08 18.08
C ALA A 365 -5.13 -70.48 16.68
N ALA A 366 -6.18 -69.69 16.47
CA ALA A 366 -6.42 -68.98 15.21
C ALA A 366 -5.42 -67.83 15.02
N LEU A 367 -5.15 -67.05 16.07
CA LEU A 367 -4.11 -66.00 16.07
C LEU A 367 -2.71 -66.57 15.81
N GLU A 368 -2.35 -67.69 16.45
CA GLU A 368 -1.06 -68.37 16.15
C GLU A 368 -0.98 -68.81 14.68
N ALA A 369 -2.07 -69.36 14.13
CA ALA A 369 -2.10 -69.76 12.73
C ALA A 369 -2.03 -68.57 11.77
N PHE A 370 -2.68 -67.46 12.13
CA PHE A 370 -2.70 -66.21 11.38
C PHE A 370 -1.31 -65.58 11.27
N VAL A 371 -0.63 -65.41 12.41
CA VAL A 371 0.76 -64.90 12.43
C VAL A 371 1.70 -65.84 11.67
N ALA A 372 1.52 -67.16 11.81
CA ALA A 372 2.32 -68.14 11.08
C ALA A 372 2.10 -68.12 9.55
N ASP A 373 0.98 -67.59 9.06
CA ASP A 373 0.68 -67.40 7.63
C ASP A 373 1.11 -66.02 7.11
N GLY A 374 1.65 -65.16 7.98
CA GLY A 374 2.19 -63.85 7.63
C GLY A 374 1.35 -62.66 8.09
N GLY A 375 0.26 -62.89 8.83
CA GLY A 375 -0.57 -61.83 9.38
C GLY A 375 0.13 -61.04 10.50
N ALA A 376 -0.14 -59.74 10.57
CA ALA A 376 0.39 -58.84 11.59
C ALA A 376 -0.56 -58.68 12.79
N VAL A 377 -0.03 -58.57 14.01
CA VAL A 377 -0.84 -58.39 15.23
C VAL A 377 -0.33 -57.19 16.01
N PHE A 378 -1.22 -56.23 16.29
CA PHE A 378 -0.94 -55.06 17.11
C PHE A 378 -1.66 -55.21 18.45
N LEU A 379 -0.90 -55.21 19.54
CA LEU A 379 -1.40 -55.35 20.90
C LEU A 379 -1.23 -54.01 21.62
N HIS A 380 -2.31 -53.29 21.88
CA HIS A 380 -2.28 -52.07 22.69
C HIS A 380 -2.70 -52.39 24.11
N ASP A 381 -1.80 -52.23 25.06
CA ASP A 381 -2.13 -52.30 26.47
C ASP A 381 -2.56 -50.93 27.02
N GLN A 382 -2.99 -50.94 28.28
CA GLN A 382 -3.23 -49.77 29.10
C GLN A 382 -2.75 -50.12 30.51
N SER A 383 -2.14 -49.16 31.19
CA SER A 383 -1.75 -49.32 32.58
C SER A 383 -2.92 -49.70 33.52
N ASP A 384 -2.56 -50.21 34.69
CA ASP A 384 -3.46 -50.67 35.74
C ASP A 384 -4.26 -49.56 36.47
N PHE A 385 -4.21 -48.32 35.97
CA PHE A 385 -4.82 -47.16 36.59
C PHE A 385 -6.36 -47.29 36.68
N GLY A 386 -6.90 -47.25 37.91
CA GLY A 386 -8.34 -47.33 38.14
C GLY A 386 -8.89 -48.76 38.32
N GLY A 387 -8.03 -49.77 38.36
CA GLY A 387 -8.40 -51.18 38.58
C GLY A 387 -8.58 -51.98 37.29
N HIS A 388 -7.98 -51.52 36.19
CA HIS A 388 -7.93 -52.17 34.89
C HIS A 388 -6.76 -53.16 34.83
N ALA A 389 -6.93 -54.36 35.42
CA ALA A 389 -5.87 -55.38 35.52
C ALA A 389 -6.01 -56.44 34.41
N GLU A 390 -6.29 -56.00 33.19
CA GLU A 390 -6.57 -56.88 32.04
C GLU A 390 -5.33 -57.25 31.22
N THR A 391 -4.16 -56.69 31.53
CA THR A 391 -2.84 -57.03 30.96
C THR A 391 -2.59 -58.56 30.88
N ALA A 392 -3.11 -59.33 31.83
CA ALA A 392 -3.03 -60.79 31.83
C ALA A 392 -3.64 -61.46 30.59
N HIS A 393 -4.66 -60.86 29.97
CA HIS A 393 -5.30 -61.38 28.77
C HIS A 393 -4.45 -61.13 27.51
N LEU A 394 -3.81 -59.96 27.38
CA LEU A 394 -2.82 -59.70 26.31
C LEU A 394 -1.60 -60.62 26.46
N ASN A 395 -1.14 -60.83 27.69
CA ASN A 395 -0.04 -61.74 27.97
C ASN A 395 -0.35 -63.22 27.63
N ALA A 396 -1.63 -63.62 27.61
CA ALA A 396 -2.02 -64.95 27.11
C ALA A 396 -1.84 -65.07 25.59
N ILE A 397 -2.06 -63.99 24.83
CA ILE A 397 -1.73 -63.91 23.40
C ILE A 397 -0.22 -63.97 23.22
N ALA A 398 0.52 -63.13 23.96
CA ALA A 398 1.98 -63.06 23.89
C ALA A 398 2.64 -64.41 24.23
N GLU A 399 2.12 -65.15 25.23
CA GLU A 399 2.55 -66.52 25.54
C GLU A 399 2.22 -67.50 24.42
N ARG A 400 1.04 -67.38 23.80
CA ARG A 400 0.64 -68.29 22.72
C ARG A 400 1.49 -68.11 21.46
N LEU A 401 1.84 -66.86 21.14
CA LEU A 401 2.65 -66.47 19.98
C LEU A 401 4.16 -66.61 20.23
N ASP A 402 4.58 -67.02 21.44
CA ASP A 402 5.99 -67.15 21.85
C ASP A 402 6.79 -65.84 21.73
N LEU A 403 6.14 -64.70 22.03
CA LEU A 403 6.78 -63.38 21.91
C LEU A 403 7.92 -63.21 22.94
N GLY A 404 8.94 -62.47 22.55
CA GLY A 404 10.10 -62.07 23.35
C GLY A 404 9.81 -60.98 24.39
N PHE A 405 8.57 -60.50 24.47
CA PHE A 405 8.12 -59.52 25.47
C PHE A 405 6.75 -59.90 26.07
N ARG A 406 6.45 -59.31 27.22
CA ARG A 406 5.15 -59.32 27.92
C ARG A 406 4.86 -57.89 28.37
N PHE A 407 3.60 -57.57 28.59
CA PHE A 407 3.20 -56.32 29.22
C PHE A 407 3.31 -56.43 30.73
N ASN A 408 3.84 -55.41 31.38
CA ASN A 408 3.98 -55.32 32.84
C ASN A 408 2.67 -54.77 33.41
N ASP A 409 2.23 -55.28 34.57
CA ASP A 409 1.02 -54.81 35.24
C ASP A 409 1.36 -53.56 36.09
N ASP A 410 1.75 -52.47 35.42
CA ASP A 410 2.24 -51.24 36.02
C ASP A 410 1.74 -49.96 35.32
N GLN A 411 2.18 -48.81 35.84
CA GLN A 411 2.02 -47.49 35.24
C GLN A 411 3.40 -46.84 35.13
N VAL A 412 3.77 -46.37 33.95
CA VAL A 412 4.94 -45.49 33.78
C VAL A 412 4.53 -44.05 34.04
N GLU A 413 5.34 -43.32 34.80
CA GLU A 413 5.12 -41.92 35.15
C GLU A 413 6.37 -41.08 34.89
N ASP A 414 6.19 -39.90 34.29
CA ASP A 414 7.19 -38.85 34.17
C ASP A 414 6.52 -37.48 34.36
N GLY A 415 6.98 -36.72 35.35
CA GLY A 415 6.47 -35.38 35.65
C GLY A 415 7.32 -34.25 35.05
N THR A 416 8.25 -34.59 34.15
CA THR A 416 9.18 -33.63 33.52
C THR A 416 8.86 -33.31 32.06
N SER A 417 8.07 -34.15 31.39
CA SER A 417 7.54 -33.94 30.03
C SER A 417 6.02 -34.13 30.01
N GLY A 418 5.36 -33.66 28.95
CA GLY A 418 3.90 -33.69 28.82
C GLY A 418 3.16 -32.82 29.84
N TRP A 419 1.86 -33.08 30.03
CA TRP A 419 0.96 -32.22 30.81
C TRP A 419 0.46 -32.84 32.12
N ASP A 420 0.72 -34.12 32.38
CA ASP A 420 0.46 -34.80 33.66
C ASP A 420 1.47 -35.94 33.88
N ASP A 421 1.67 -36.38 35.13
CA ASP A 421 2.70 -37.37 35.46
C ASP A 421 2.49 -38.71 34.73
N TYR A 422 1.27 -39.01 34.24
CA TYR A 422 0.90 -40.23 33.51
C TYR A 422 0.57 -39.97 32.03
N VAL A 423 0.80 -38.73 31.56
CA VAL A 423 0.69 -38.31 30.16
C VAL A 423 1.95 -37.52 29.83
N PHE A 424 2.97 -38.28 29.44
CA PHE A 424 4.32 -37.77 29.21
C PHE A 424 4.75 -37.97 27.76
N GLU A 425 5.77 -37.25 27.36
CA GLU A 425 6.35 -37.32 26.02
C GLU A 425 7.75 -37.93 26.06
N THR A 426 8.15 -38.64 25.00
CA THR A 426 9.52 -39.11 24.82
C THR A 426 10.06 -38.82 23.43
N SER A 427 11.33 -38.45 23.39
CA SER A 427 12.14 -38.25 22.19
C SER A 427 12.90 -39.51 21.76
N ASP A 428 12.91 -40.55 22.60
CA ASP A 428 13.76 -41.76 22.50
C ASP A 428 13.00 -42.92 21.82
N PHE A 429 12.72 -42.73 20.54
CA PHE A 429 12.05 -43.70 19.68
C PHE A 429 12.72 -43.80 18.31
N ASP A 430 12.40 -44.86 17.57
CA ASP A 430 12.91 -45.05 16.20
C ASP A 430 12.17 -44.13 15.22
N ARG A 431 12.78 -42.97 14.96
CA ARG A 431 12.23 -41.95 14.06
C ARG A 431 12.09 -42.39 12.60
N SER A 432 12.67 -43.52 12.21
CA SER A 432 12.51 -44.04 10.84
C SER A 432 11.06 -44.39 10.49
N TYR A 433 10.19 -44.53 11.49
CA TYR A 433 8.76 -44.80 11.33
C TYR A 433 7.88 -43.54 11.21
N LEU A 434 8.42 -42.31 11.22
CA LEU A 434 7.59 -41.10 11.00
C LEU A 434 7.23 -40.83 9.52
N GLY A 435 7.80 -41.60 8.58
CA GLY A 435 7.58 -41.42 7.14
C GLY A 435 8.14 -40.10 6.58
N GLU A 436 7.91 -39.83 5.29
CA GLU A 436 8.02 -38.49 4.69
C GLU A 436 6.72 -37.69 4.91
N ALA A 437 6.02 -37.90 6.02
CA ALA A 437 4.95 -36.99 6.43
C ALA A 437 5.58 -35.60 6.55
N GLU A 438 4.91 -34.55 6.06
CA GLU A 438 5.36 -33.15 6.14
C GLU A 438 5.58 -32.80 7.63
N THR A 439 6.75 -33.14 8.16
CA THR A 439 7.23 -32.65 9.43
C THR A 439 7.36 -31.15 9.27
N ALA A 440 6.77 -30.39 10.19
CA ALA A 440 7.04 -28.98 10.33
C ALA A 440 8.53 -28.73 10.11
N VAL A 441 8.87 -27.90 9.12
CA VAL A 441 10.25 -27.65 8.74
C VAL A 441 10.85 -26.84 9.88
N GLY A 442 11.62 -27.50 10.74
CA GLY A 442 12.34 -26.83 11.81
C GLY A 442 13.54 -26.04 11.27
N LEU A 443 14.07 -25.14 12.10
CA LEU A 443 15.27 -24.36 11.81
C LEU A 443 16.50 -25.17 11.34
N ALA A 444 16.52 -26.48 11.61
CA ALA A 444 17.60 -27.37 11.20
C ALA A 444 17.71 -27.56 9.67
N ASP A 445 16.62 -27.37 8.93
CA ASP A 445 16.56 -27.54 7.47
C ASP A 445 16.54 -26.20 6.71
N ALA A 446 16.62 -25.08 7.42
CA ALA A 446 16.60 -23.74 6.85
C ALA A 446 18.03 -23.21 6.61
N ASP A 447 18.20 -22.42 5.55
CA ASP A 447 19.41 -21.62 5.34
C ASP A 447 19.20 -20.18 5.85
N GLY A 448 17.95 -19.71 5.89
CA GLY A 448 17.57 -18.38 6.36
C GLY A 448 16.31 -18.36 7.21
N LEU A 449 16.23 -17.40 8.14
CA LEU A 449 15.01 -17.08 8.90
C LEU A 449 14.69 -15.59 8.76
N VAL A 450 13.46 -15.27 8.40
CA VAL A 450 12.88 -13.92 8.40
C VAL A 450 12.01 -13.74 9.65
N VAL A 451 12.25 -12.69 10.42
CA VAL A 451 11.45 -12.30 11.59
C VAL A 451 10.99 -10.86 11.43
N THR A 452 9.68 -10.64 11.32
CA THR A 452 9.08 -9.32 11.11
C THR A 452 8.24 -8.87 12.30
N THR A 453 8.70 -7.88 13.05
CA THR A 453 7.94 -7.20 14.12
C THR A 453 7.10 -8.16 15.02
N PRO A 454 7.73 -9.11 15.73
CA PRO A 454 7.02 -10.17 16.47
C PRO A 454 6.19 -9.59 17.62
N ASP A 455 4.91 -9.98 17.73
CA ASP A 455 4.00 -9.55 18.81
C ASP A 455 4.45 -10.07 20.19
N ARG A 456 5.05 -11.27 20.20
CA ARG A 456 5.50 -11.97 21.41
C ARG A 456 7.03 -12.00 21.52
N ALA A 457 7.51 -11.98 22.76
CA ALA A 457 8.92 -12.22 23.04
C ALA A 457 9.26 -13.71 22.85
N PHE A 458 10.47 -13.96 22.39
CA PHE A 458 11.05 -15.30 22.32
C PHE A 458 11.42 -15.78 23.73
N THR A 459 11.26 -17.06 23.98
CA THR A 459 11.70 -17.72 25.21
C THR A 459 13.21 -17.95 25.19
N ASP A 460 13.80 -18.20 26.37
CA ASP A 460 15.25 -18.49 26.49
C ASP A 460 15.70 -19.68 25.60
N ALA A 461 14.83 -20.69 25.42
CA ALA A 461 15.12 -21.86 24.61
C ALA A 461 15.09 -21.55 23.10
N GLU A 462 14.11 -20.78 22.64
CA GLU A 462 14.03 -20.31 21.25
C GLU A 462 15.22 -19.39 20.93
N LEU A 463 15.60 -18.52 21.87
CA LEU A 463 16.79 -17.65 21.77
C LEU A 463 18.12 -18.45 21.71
N GLU A 464 18.26 -19.53 22.47
CA GLU A 464 19.43 -20.44 22.40
C GLU A 464 19.47 -21.20 21.06
N THR A 465 18.30 -21.54 20.52
CA THR A 465 18.16 -22.17 19.20
C THR A 465 18.56 -21.20 18.09
N LEU A 466 18.11 -19.93 18.14
CA LEU A 466 18.54 -18.88 17.21
C LEU A 466 20.05 -18.64 17.26
N GLU A 467 20.64 -18.59 18.46
CA GLU A 467 22.10 -18.46 18.62
C GLU A 467 22.84 -19.62 17.95
N SER A 468 22.34 -20.84 18.13
CA SER A 468 22.93 -22.03 17.50
C SER A 468 22.79 -21.99 15.97
N PHE A 469 21.60 -21.63 15.45
CA PHE A 469 21.34 -21.50 14.01
C PHE A 469 22.30 -20.51 13.34
N VAL A 470 22.45 -19.31 13.91
CA VAL A 470 23.36 -18.27 13.40
C VAL A 470 24.82 -18.74 13.49
N ALA A 471 25.22 -19.37 14.60
CA ALA A 471 26.57 -19.89 14.78
C ALA A 471 26.93 -21.04 13.81
N ASP A 472 25.94 -21.84 13.40
CA ASP A 472 26.10 -22.90 12.41
C ASP A 472 26.08 -22.38 10.95
N GLY A 473 25.83 -21.08 10.77
CA GLY A 473 25.96 -20.36 9.50
C GLY A 473 24.64 -19.96 8.84
N GLY A 474 23.49 -20.21 9.49
CA GLY A 474 22.19 -19.77 8.99
C GLY A 474 22.04 -18.25 9.02
N ALA A 475 21.42 -17.65 8.00
CA ALA A 475 21.24 -16.20 7.93
C ALA A 475 19.95 -15.74 8.64
N LEU A 476 20.01 -14.62 9.35
CA LEU A 476 18.85 -14.07 10.08
C LEU A 476 18.51 -12.67 9.56
N PHE A 477 17.25 -12.46 9.16
CA PHE A 477 16.75 -11.20 8.64
C PHE A 477 15.71 -10.64 9.60
N LEU A 478 16.05 -9.54 10.27
CA LEU A 478 15.20 -8.87 11.25
C LEU A 478 14.58 -7.62 10.63
N PHE A 479 13.27 -7.60 10.48
CA PHE A 479 12.55 -6.44 9.98
C PHE A 479 11.77 -5.80 11.13
N ASP A 480 12.16 -4.58 11.50
CA ASP A 480 11.44 -3.78 12.49
C ASP A 480 10.43 -2.83 11.83
N GLN A 481 9.56 -2.22 12.64
CA GLN A 481 8.69 -1.15 12.20
C GLN A 481 8.70 -0.06 13.27
N SER A 482 8.61 1.20 12.85
CA SER A 482 8.46 2.30 13.82
C SER A 482 7.17 2.18 14.63
N ASP A 483 7.14 2.86 15.77
CA ASP A 483 6.01 2.87 16.72
C ASP A 483 4.72 3.56 16.22
N PHE A 484 4.64 3.96 14.95
CA PHE A 484 3.50 4.66 14.38
C PHE A 484 2.22 3.80 14.50
N GLY A 485 1.16 4.37 15.09
CA GLY A 485 -0.10 3.66 15.35
C GLY A 485 -0.11 2.82 16.63
N GLY A 486 0.96 2.86 17.44
CA GLY A 486 1.03 2.19 18.76
C GLY A 486 1.45 0.72 18.71
N ASN A 487 2.11 0.29 17.63
CA ASN A 487 2.60 -1.07 17.43
C ASN A 487 4.10 -1.21 17.81
N ASP A 488 4.50 -0.74 18.99
CA ASP A 488 5.89 -0.88 19.45
C ASP A 488 6.21 -2.33 19.81
N ARG A 489 6.95 -3.01 18.93
CA ARG A 489 7.53 -4.36 19.12
C ARG A 489 9.05 -4.40 18.99
N THR A 490 9.67 -3.24 18.84
CA THR A 490 11.12 -3.06 18.70
C THR A 490 11.87 -3.76 19.85
N GLY A 491 11.29 -3.75 21.06
CA GLY A 491 11.85 -4.45 22.23
C GLY A 491 12.06 -5.96 22.03
N ASN A 492 11.16 -6.65 21.32
CA ASN A 492 11.26 -8.10 21.09
C ASN A 492 12.41 -8.42 20.12
N LEU A 493 12.59 -7.62 19.06
CA LEU A 493 13.74 -7.77 18.15
C LEU A 493 15.07 -7.41 18.82
N ASN A 494 15.06 -6.38 19.67
CA ASN A 494 16.24 -5.98 20.42
C ASN A 494 16.69 -7.05 21.43
N GLU A 495 15.79 -7.88 21.96
CA GLU A 495 16.13 -9.04 22.79
C GLU A 495 16.89 -10.11 22.00
N ILE A 496 16.50 -10.38 20.75
CA ILE A 496 17.25 -11.25 19.82
C ILE A 496 18.64 -10.66 19.56
N ALA A 497 18.70 -9.37 19.21
CA ALA A 497 19.96 -8.69 18.93
C ALA A 497 20.90 -8.65 20.15
N GLU A 498 20.36 -8.55 21.37
CA GLU A 498 21.11 -8.69 22.63
C GLU A 498 21.63 -10.10 22.84
N ARG A 499 20.81 -11.12 22.59
CA ARG A 499 21.23 -12.52 22.75
C ARG A 499 22.39 -12.90 21.83
N LEU A 500 22.36 -12.39 20.61
CA LEU A 500 23.37 -12.64 19.57
C LEU A 500 24.59 -11.70 19.64
N ASP A 501 24.62 -10.77 20.61
CA ASP A 501 25.68 -9.76 20.78
C ASP A 501 25.93 -8.89 19.52
N LEU A 502 24.86 -8.57 18.77
CA LEU A 502 24.96 -7.77 17.54
C LEU A 502 25.43 -6.34 17.82
N ALA A 503 26.13 -5.72 16.87
CA ALA A 503 26.59 -4.34 16.96
C ALA A 503 25.47 -3.28 16.92
N PHE A 504 24.27 -3.65 16.46
CA PHE A 504 23.14 -2.76 16.25
C PHE A 504 21.87 -3.19 17.01
N ARG A 505 20.96 -2.23 17.22
CA ARG A 505 19.60 -2.37 17.75
C ARG A 505 18.66 -1.53 16.89
N PHE A 506 17.36 -1.73 17.03
CA PHE A 506 16.34 -0.90 16.39
C PHE A 506 15.87 0.21 17.33
N ASN A 507 15.59 1.38 16.76
CA ASN A 507 15.07 2.56 17.44
C ASN A 507 13.54 2.55 17.40
N GLY A 508 12.85 3.02 18.45
CA GLY A 508 11.38 3.05 18.43
C GLY A 508 10.78 4.17 17.57
N GLY A 509 11.54 5.25 17.31
CA GLY A 509 11.05 6.41 16.55
C GLY A 509 10.98 6.19 15.05
N GLN A 510 10.04 6.90 14.40
CA GLN A 510 9.85 6.88 12.94
C GLN A 510 10.83 7.82 12.24
N VAL A 511 11.40 7.38 11.13
CA VAL A 511 12.17 8.25 10.22
C VAL A 511 11.23 8.86 9.19
N GLU A 512 11.26 10.18 9.06
CA GLU A 512 10.55 10.94 8.05
C GLU A 512 11.53 11.75 7.20
N ASP A 513 11.17 11.99 5.94
CA ASP A 513 11.90 12.83 5.01
C ASP A 513 10.91 13.60 4.11
N GLU A 514 10.85 14.92 4.24
CA GLU A 514 9.96 15.76 3.43
C GLU A 514 10.45 15.92 1.96
N VAL A 515 11.72 15.60 1.69
CA VAL A 515 12.40 15.92 0.43
C VAL A 515 12.65 14.67 -0.43
N HIS A 516 13.14 13.59 0.17
CA HIS A 516 13.51 12.34 -0.51
C HIS A 516 12.65 11.18 0.00
N ASN A 517 11.41 11.10 -0.51
CA ASN A 517 10.45 10.09 -0.13
C ASN A 517 9.71 9.52 -1.35
N ALA A 518 9.09 8.35 -1.19
CA ALA A 518 8.23 7.71 -2.18
C ALA A 518 6.76 8.19 -2.08
N GLY A 519 6.57 9.49 -1.84
CA GLY A 519 5.27 10.16 -1.82
C GLY A 519 4.96 10.84 -0.49
N PRO A 520 4.60 10.09 0.57
CA PRO A 520 4.47 10.65 1.90
C PRO A 520 5.80 10.68 2.66
N GLU A 521 5.98 11.66 3.55
CA GLU A 521 7.22 11.89 4.29
C GLU A 521 7.68 10.67 5.14
N TYR A 522 6.75 9.83 5.58
CA TYR A 522 7.03 8.60 6.35
C TYR A 522 7.43 7.39 5.49
N VAL A 523 7.70 7.60 4.18
CA VAL A 523 8.26 6.58 3.27
C VAL A 523 9.56 7.12 2.67
N PRO A 524 10.61 7.33 3.47
CA PRO A 524 11.87 7.86 2.99
C PRO A 524 12.53 6.93 1.96
N LEU A 525 13.25 7.54 1.03
CA LEU A 525 14.11 6.87 0.05
C LEU A 525 15.56 6.92 0.51
N ALA A 526 16.21 5.76 0.63
CA ALA A 526 17.66 5.69 0.79
C ALA A 526 18.32 5.68 -0.59
N THR A 527 19.19 6.66 -0.86
CA THR A 527 20.01 6.72 -2.09
C THR A 527 21.50 6.67 -1.79
N ASP A 528 21.87 6.53 -0.52
CA ASP A 528 23.24 6.54 -0.07
C ASP A 528 23.58 5.18 0.56
N PHE A 529 24.43 4.44 -0.14
CA PHE A 529 24.73 3.03 0.11
C PHE A 529 26.19 2.84 0.45
N SER A 530 26.46 1.87 1.32
CA SER A 530 27.80 1.60 1.79
C SER A 530 28.60 0.87 0.71
N PRO A 531 29.81 1.36 0.36
CA PRO A 531 30.65 0.73 -0.67
C PRO A 531 31.31 -0.57 -0.19
N GLU A 532 31.15 -0.94 1.08
CA GLU A 532 31.68 -2.18 1.64
C GLU A 532 30.81 -3.40 1.31
N PHE A 533 29.57 -3.19 0.87
CA PHE A 533 28.61 -4.23 0.50
C PHE A 533 28.31 -4.17 -1.01
N ASP A 534 28.19 -5.32 -1.66
CA ASP A 534 27.99 -5.45 -3.11
C ASP A 534 26.55 -5.92 -3.43
N TYR A 535 25.55 -5.39 -2.72
CA TYR A 535 24.13 -5.80 -2.82
C TYR A 535 23.29 -4.98 -3.81
N PHE A 536 23.91 -4.01 -4.47
CA PHE A 536 23.20 -3.00 -5.27
C PHE A 536 23.39 -3.22 -6.78
N GLY A 537 23.68 -4.47 -7.17
CA GLY A 537 23.65 -4.90 -8.57
C GLY A 537 22.24 -4.77 -9.14
N GLY A 538 22.13 -4.52 -10.45
CA GLY A 538 20.83 -4.46 -11.12
C GLY A 538 20.36 -5.86 -11.48
N ARG A 539 19.07 -6.15 -11.26
CA ARG A 539 18.43 -7.44 -11.51
C ARG A 539 17.11 -7.23 -12.25
N ASP A 540 16.53 -8.29 -12.82
CA ASP A 540 15.18 -8.19 -13.39
C ASP A 540 14.18 -8.22 -12.21
N GLY A 541 13.59 -7.07 -11.86
CA GLY A 541 12.62 -6.89 -10.79
C GLY A 541 11.18 -7.33 -11.12
N VAL A 542 10.29 -7.09 -10.15
CA VAL A 542 8.83 -7.37 -10.22
C VAL A 542 8.06 -6.26 -10.92
N ASP A 543 8.61 -5.05 -10.90
CA ASP A 543 7.94 -3.83 -11.29
C ASP A 543 7.62 -3.74 -12.79
N ILE A 544 6.95 -2.65 -13.14
CA ILE A 544 6.61 -2.31 -14.51
C ILE A 544 7.25 -0.97 -14.84
N GLU A 545 8.16 -0.98 -15.81
CA GLU A 545 8.58 0.25 -16.48
C GLU A 545 7.40 0.79 -17.31
N PHE A 546 6.57 1.64 -16.70
CA PHE A 546 5.42 2.24 -17.36
C PHE A 546 5.87 3.19 -18.49
N GLU A 547 5.41 2.93 -19.71
CA GLU A 547 5.62 3.77 -20.87
C GLU A 547 4.39 4.66 -21.07
N ARG A 548 4.62 5.95 -21.36
CA ARG A 548 3.55 6.94 -21.55
C ARG A 548 2.53 6.58 -22.64
N ASP A 549 2.95 5.89 -23.70
CA ASP A 549 2.08 5.40 -24.76
C ASP A 549 1.66 3.93 -24.58
N GLY A 550 1.98 3.33 -23.44
CA GLY A 550 1.61 1.97 -23.07
C GLY A 550 0.15 1.84 -22.65
N GLU A 551 -0.35 0.60 -22.74
CA GLU A 551 -1.64 0.18 -22.22
C GLU A 551 -1.40 -0.97 -21.26
N TYR A 552 -1.87 -0.82 -20.03
CA TYR A 552 -1.62 -1.78 -18.95
C TYR A 552 -2.94 -2.32 -18.45
N TYR A 553 -3.02 -3.63 -18.26
CA TYR A 553 -4.25 -4.32 -17.89
C TYR A 553 -4.09 -4.89 -16.49
N GLY A 554 -5.18 -4.93 -15.73
CA GLY A 554 -5.14 -5.40 -14.36
C GLY A 554 -6.53 -5.48 -13.75
N ARG A 555 -6.57 -5.86 -12.49
CA ARG A 555 -7.78 -5.98 -11.67
C ARG A 555 -7.71 -4.95 -10.54
N VAL A 556 -8.82 -4.25 -10.30
CA VAL A 556 -8.92 -3.36 -9.14
C VAL A 556 -8.94 -4.20 -7.86
N VAL A 557 -8.02 -3.95 -6.95
CA VAL A 557 -7.90 -4.67 -5.66
C VAL A 557 -8.26 -3.80 -4.45
N ARG A 558 -8.38 -2.48 -4.64
CA ARG A 558 -8.83 -1.54 -3.60
C ARG A 558 -9.42 -0.29 -4.22
N VAL A 559 -10.43 0.29 -3.59
CA VAL A 559 -11.00 1.60 -3.95
C VAL A 559 -10.86 2.50 -2.73
N PHE A 560 -9.98 3.49 -2.80
CA PHE A 560 -9.71 4.40 -1.68
C PHE A 560 -10.79 5.46 -1.54
N ASP A 561 -11.28 5.97 -2.67
CA ASP A 561 -12.26 7.05 -2.76
C ASP A 561 -12.82 7.09 -4.21
N GLY A 562 -13.43 8.20 -4.62
CA GLY A 562 -14.03 8.33 -5.95
C GLY A 562 -13.01 8.55 -7.09
N ASP A 563 -11.75 8.86 -6.79
CA ASP A 563 -10.74 9.24 -7.78
C ASP A 563 -9.39 8.54 -7.60
N THR A 564 -9.30 7.56 -6.69
CA THR A 564 -8.09 6.80 -6.40
C THR A 564 -8.42 5.32 -6.20
N VAL A 565 -7.72 4.44 -6.93
CA VAL A 565 -7.87 2.98 -6.85
C VAL A 565 -6.51 2.29 -6.85
N GLU A 566 -6.43 1.09 -6.31
CA GLU A 566 -5.27 0.21 -6.45
C GLU A 566 -5.54 -0.86 -7.49
N VAL A 567 -4.58 -1.09 -8.36
CA VAL A 567 -4.67 -2.07 -9.45
C VAL A 567 -3.56 -3.09 -9.31
N GLU A 568 -3.92 -4.36 -9.26
CA GLU A 568 -3.03 -5.49 -9.48
C GLU A 568 -2.94 -5.74 -10.99
N PHE A 569 -1.78 -5.43 -11.58
CA PHE A 569 -1.54 -5.56 -13.01
C PHE A 569 -1.34 -7.02 -13.42
N ASP A 570 -1.76 -7.34 -14.64
CA ASP A 570 -1.59 -8.66 -15.28
C ASP A 570 -0.11 -8.85 -15.68
N THR A 571 0.72 -9.06 -14.66
CA THR A 571 2.14 -9.42 -14.77
C THR A 571 2.38 -10.81 -14.21
N GLU A 572 3.60 -11.31 -14.41
CA GLU A 572 4.01 -12.63 -13.90
C GLU A 572 3.83 -12.76 -12.39
N TYR A 573 4.10 -11.69 -11.64
CA TYR A 573 4.10 -11.68 -10.18
C TYR A 573 2.87 -10.99 -9.56
N GLY A 574 2.04 -10.29 -10.33
CA GLY A 574 0.87 -9.56 -9.83
C GLY A 574 1.24 -8.23 -9.16
N TYR A 575 2.04 -7.42 -9.84
CA TYR A 575 2.48 -6.11 -9.32
C TYR A 575 1.29 -5.19 -9.05
N ARG A 576 1.25 -4.59 -7.86
CA ARG A 576 0.19 -3.67 -7.42
C ARG A 576 0.68 -2.24 -7.44
N GLU A 577 -0.18 -1.32 -7.85
CA GLU A 577 0.11 0.11 -7.82
C GLU A 577 -1.16 0.96 -7.66
N VAL A 578 -1.01 2.08 -6.95
CA VAL A 578 -2.08 3.05 -6.72
C VAL A 578 -2.18 4.00 -7.91
N VAL A 579 -3.35 4.00 -8.53
CA VAL A 579 -3.72 4.84 -9.67
C VAL A 579 -4.58 6.01 -9.19
N ARG A 580 -4.06 7.23 -9.30
CA ARG A 580 -4.82 8.48 -9.17
C ARG A 580 -5.42 8.85 -10.53
N ASN A 581 -6.73 9.05 -10.55
CA ASN A 581 -7.48 9.37 -11.75
C ASN A 581 -7.15 10.78 -12.25
N VAL A 582 -6.50 10.87 -13.42
CA VAL A 582 -6.19 12.15 -14.07
C VAL A 582 -7.48 12.94 -14.34
N GLY A 583 -7.45 14.22 -13.99
CA GLY A 583 -8.51 15.20 -14.28
C GLY A 583 -9.75 15.11 -13.39
N VAL A 584 -9.71 14.30 -12.33
CA VAL A 584 -10.84 14.10 -11.41
C VAL A 584 -10.43 14.60 -10.03
N ASP A 585 -11.33 15.35 -9.41
CA ASP A 585 -11.24 15.67 -7.99
C ASP A 585 -12.61 15.49 -7.32
N THR A 586 -12.63 14.69 -6.27
CA THR A 586 -13.84 14.40 -5.49
C THR A 586 -13.82 15.18 -4.17
N ALA A 587 -15.01 15.50 -3.66
CA ALA A 587 -15.08 16.23 -2.40
C ALA A 587 -14.52 15.39 -1.24
N GLU A 588 -13.70 16.03 -0.41
CA GLU A 588 -13.09 15.41 0.76
C GLU A 588 -14.15 14.89 1.76
N THR A 589 -13.82 13.79 2.43
CA THR A 589 -14.68 13.19 3.47
C THR A 589 -14.08 13.40 4.86
N PRO A 590 -14.91 13.47 5.93
CA PRO A 590 -14.40 13.69 7.28
C PRO A 590 -13.41 12.59 7.71
N PRO A 591 -12.33 12.93 8.44
CA PRO A 591 -12.12 14.18 9.17
C PRO A 591 -11.47 15.32 8.35
N THR A 592 -11.15 15.11 7.08
CA THR A 592 -10.57 16.13 6.21
C THR A 592 -11.60 17.25 5.98
N GLU A 593 -11.14 18.50 6.05
CA GLU A 593 -11.99 19.67 5.79
C GLU A 593 -12.21 19.84 4.28
N VAL A 594 -13.41 20.28 3.89
CA VAL A 594 -13.73 20.62 2.50
C VAL A 594 -13.50 22.10 2.24
N THR A 595 -13.19 22.45 1.00
CA THR A 595 -12.96 23.84 0.55
C THR A 595 -14.01 24.25 -0.49
N PRO A 596 -15.18 24.79 -0.09
CA PRO A 596 -16.24 25.18 -1.03
C PRO A 596 -15.79 26.15 -2.12
N GLU A 597 -14.75 26.95 -1.89
CA GLU A 597 -14.20 27.94 -2.81
C GLU A 597 -13.75 27.34 -4.15
N GLU A 598 -13.25 26.11 -4.13
CA GLU A 598 -12.82 25.35 -5.31
C GLU A 598 -14.00 24.92 -6.21
N TRP A 599 -15.21 24.84 -5.65
CA TRP A 599 -16.39 24.30 -6.33
C TRP A 599 -17.28 25.42 -6.87
N PHE A 600 -17.44 25.47 -8.20
CA PHE A 600 -18.21 26.51 -8.88
C PHE A 600 -19.62 26.68 -8.33
N GLY A 601 -19.91 27.90 -7.86
CA GLY A 601 -21.24 28.28 -7.41
C GLY A 601 -21.72 27.60 -6.12
N ILE A 602 -20.93 26.71 -5.49
CA ILE A 602 -21.32 26.07 -4.23
C ILE A 602 -21.19 27.06 -3.08
N PRO A 603 -22.24 27.31 -2.27
CA PRO A 603 -22.16 28.24 -1.14
C PRO A 603 -21.14 27.82 -0.06
N ASP A 604 -20.51 28.81 0.57
CA ASP A 604 -19.49 28.62 1.61
C ASP A 604 -20.02 27.94 2.90
N ASP A 605 -21.33 27.70 3.03
CA ASP A 605 -21.96 26.98 4.14
C ASP A 605 -22.47 25.58 3.76
N ALA A 606 -21.97 25.03 2.64
CA ALA A 606 -22.41 23.76 2.06
C ALA A 606 -21.51 22.55 2.37
N ASP A 607 -20.70 22.59 3.44
CA ASP A 607 -19.76 21.52 3.80
C ASP A 607 -20.43 20.14 3.92
N ASP A 608 -21.58 20.08 4.62
CA ASP A 608 -22.38 18.86 4.76
C ASP A 608 -22.76 18.26 3.41
N HIS A 609 -23.00 19.11 2.40
CA HIS A 609 -23.34 18.67 1.05
C HIS A 609 -22.11 18.15 0.31
N LEU A 610 -20.96 18.79 0.44
CA LEU A 610 -19.71 18.32 -0.17
C LEU A 610 -19.29 16.97 0.43
N HIS A 611 -19.31 16.80 1.75
CA HIS A 611 -19.03 15.51 2.39
C HIS A 611 -19.98 14.41 1.92
N ASP A 612 -21.30 14.70 1.89
CA ASP A 612 -22.32 13.78 1.35
C ASP A 612 -22.01 13.35 -0.09
N TRP A 613 -21.44 14.24 -0.92
CA TRP A 613 -21.10 13.95 -2.30
C TRP A 613 -19.73 13.28 -2.48
N GLY A 614 -18.80 13.51 -1.56
CA GLY A 614 -17.57 12.72 -1.43
C GLY A 614 -17.87 11.25 -1.17
N GLU A 615 -18.74 10.98 -0.18
CA GLU A 615 -19.22 9.62 0.10
C GLU A 615 -19.90 8.99 -1.13
N ARG A 616 -20.76 9.74 -1.83
CA ARG A 616 -21.43 9.28 -3.05
C ARG A 616 -20.48 9.05 -4.22
N ALA A 617 -19.39 9.79 -4.31
CA ALA A 617 -18.37 9.60 -5.34
C ALA A 617 -17.61 8.29 -5.10
N ALA A 618 -17.25 7.99 -3.84
CA ALA A 618 -16.68 6.71 -3.46
C ALA A 618 -17.67 5.55 -3.70
N GLU A 619 -18.95 5.71 -3.34
CA GLU A 619 -20.01 4.74 -3.68
C GLU A 619 -20.10 4.50 -5.19
N PHE A 620 -20.02 5.56 -6.00
CA PHE A 620 -20.03 5.44 -7.47
C PHE A 620 -18.81 4.65 -7.97
N ALA A 621 -17.60 4.91 -7.45
CA ALA A 621 -16.41 4.15 -7.79
C ALA A 621 -16.56 2.67 -7.41
N LEU A 622 -17.05 2.36 -6.20
CA LEU A 622 -17.34 0.98 -5.78
C LEU A 622 -18.35 0.30 -6.71
N GLU A 623 -19.47 0.94 -7.03
CA GLU A 623 -20.49 0.40 -7.96
C GLU A 623 -19.91 0.07 -9.35
N ARG A 624 -18.89 0.82 -9.79
CA ARG A 624 -18.26 0.61 -11.10
C ARG A 624 -17.06 -0.31 -11.04
N LEU A 625 -16.29 -0.37 -9.97
CA LEU A 625 -14.96 -0.98 -9.96
C LEU A 625 -14.81 -2.13 -8.97
N ALA A 626 -15.71 -2.26 -8.00
CA ALA A 626 -15.63 -3.25 -6.93
C ALA A 626 -16.77 -4.28 -7.00
N PRO A 627 -16.62 -5.47 -6.38
CA PRO A 627 -17.70 -6.44 -6.28
C PRO A 627 -18.84 -5.94 -5.38
N GLU A 628 -20.04 -6.51 -5.56
CA GLU A 628 -21.21 -6.10 -4.77
C GLU A 628 -20.98 -6.34 -3.27
N GLY A 629 -21.10 -5.27 -2.48
CA GLY A 629 -20.94 -5.31 -1.02
C GLY A 629 -19.55 -4.94 -0.51
N ALA A 630 -18.59 -4.62 -1.40
CA ALA A 630 -17.30 -4.08 -1.02
C ALA A 630 -17.42 -2.74 -0.28
N ALA A 631 -16.47 -2.47 0.62
CA ALA A 631 -16.32 -1.21 1.32
C ALA A 631 -15.19 -0.36 0.74
N VAL A 632 -15.25 0.95 1.00
CA VAL A 632 -14.14 1.85 0.75
C VAL A 632 -12.94 1.39 1.56
N ASP A 633 -11.76 1.44 0.95
CA ASP A 633 -10.47 1.07 1.54
C ASP A 633 -10.32 -0.42 1.92
N GLU A 634 -11.23 -1.28 1.46
CA GLU A 634 -11.10 -2.74 1.57
C GLU A 634 -10.03 -3.24 0.58
N SER A 635 -9.01 -3.94 1.09
CA SER A 635 -7.93 -4.53 0.29
C SER A 635 -8.34 -5.87 -0.34
N ASP A 636 -7.53 -6.36 -1.27
CA ASP A 636 -7.66 -7.68 -1.90
C ASP A 636 -9.02 -7.97 -2.54
N LEU A 637 -9.64 -6.92 -3.09
CA LEU A 637 -10.90 -7.04 -3.81
C LEU A 637 -10.73 -7.88 -5.08
N GLU A 638 -11.69 -8.77 -5.29
CA GLU A 638 -11.95 -9.39 -6.59
C GLU A 638 -12.69 -8.39 -7.51
N GLY A 639 -12.03 -7.26 -7.80
CA GLY A 639 -12.63 -6.12 -8.49
C GLY A 639 -12.67 -6.24 -10.01
N ARG A 640 -13.11 -5.16 -10.65
CA ARG A 640 -13.31 -5.09 -12.09
C ARG A 640 -11.97 -5.15 -12.82
N HIS A 641 -11.93 -5.86 -13.94
CA HIS A 641 -10.83 -5.80 -14.87
C HIS A 641 -10.81 -4.44 -15.58
N VAL A 642 -9.65 -3.79 -15.54
CA VAL A 642 -9.44 -2.45 -16.07
C VAL A 642 -8.25 -2.40 -17.03
N LYS A 643 -8.26 -1.37 -17.87
CA LYS A 643 -7.12 -0.93 -18.66
C LYS A 643 -6.72 0.46 -18.18
N VAL A 644 -5.46 0.65 -17.81
CA VAL A 644 -4.86 1.92 -17.43
C VAL A 644 -4.06 2.48 -18.62
N THR A 645 -4.27 3.76 -18.92
CA THR A 645 -3.53 4.51 -19.96
C THR A 645 -3.13 5.87 -19.43
N PHE A 646 -2.08 6.47 -19.98
CA PHE A 646 -1.53 7.73 -19.46
C PHE A 646 -1.83 8.93 -20.37
N ASP A 647 -1.78 10.13 -19.78
CA ASP A 647 -1.89 11.38 -20.52
C ASP A 647 -0.56 11.77 -21.17
N GLU A 648 -0.61 12.37 -22.37
CA GLU A 648 0.61 12.76 -23.09
C GLU A 648 1.30 14.00 -22.51
N ALA A 649 0.61 14.82 -21.73
CA ALA A 649 1.08 16.08 -21.16
C ALA A 649 1.42 16.00 -19.66
N GLU A 650 0.85 15.04 -18.92
CA GLU A 650 1.13 14.84 -17.48
C GLU A 650 2.35 13.96 -17.22
N PRO A 651 3.06 14.08 -16.09
CA PRO A 651 4.02 13.06 -15.67
C PRO A 651 3.33 11.70 -15.46
N LEU A 652 4.11 10.61 -15.43
CA LEU A 652 3.56 9.28 -15.15
C LEU A 652 3.12 9.15 -13.69
N ARG A 653 3.83 9.81 -12.78
CA ARG A 653 3.57 9.79 -11.35
C ARG A 653 3.34 11.21 -10.83
N GLY A 654 2.44 11.34 -9.86
CA GLY A 654 2.14 12.59 -9.17
C GLY A 654 3.16 12.89 -8.07
N ASN A 655 2.97 14.02 -7.37
CA ASN A 655 3.87 14.46 -6.30
C ASN A 655 3.95 13.46 -5.13
N TYR A 656 2.92 12.65 -4.94
CA TYR A 656 2.85 11.60 -3.92
C TYR A 656 3.29 10.22 -4.43
N GLY A 657 4.07 10.14 -5.51
CA GLY A 657 4.55 8.88 -6.09
C GLY A 657 3.49 8.05 -6.84
N ARG A 658 2.19 8.27 -6.58
CA ARG A 658 1.07 7.55 -7.22
C ARG A 658 1.07 7.66 -8.75
N LEU A 659 0.70 6.59 -9.43
CA LEU A 659 0.56 6.53 -10.89
C LEU A 659 -0.63 7.40 -11.35
N LEU A 660 -0.42 8.29 -12.32
CA LEU A 660 -1.45 9.18 -12.87
C LEU A 660 -2.09 8.55 -14.10
N GLY A 661 -3.29 7.96 -13.95
CA GLY A 661 -3.90 7.15 -15.01
C GLY A 661 -5.32 7.57 -15.40
N PHE A 662 -5.70 7.21 -16.64
CA PHE A 662 -7.09 7.03 -17.03
C PHE A 662 -7.46 5.57 -16.87
N VAL A 663 -8.48 5.30 -16.05
CA VAL A 663 -9.01 3.96 -15.82
C VAL A 663 -10.15 3.67 -16.78
N HIS A 664 -9.98 2.65 -17.63
CA HIS A 664 -10.99 2.21 -18.57
C HIS A 664 -11.52 0.83 -18.21
N TYR A 665 -12.81 0.62 -18.40
CA TYR A 665 -13.45 -0.66 -18.12
C TYR A 665 -14.41 -1.09 -19.24
N ASP A 666 -14.72 -2.39 -19.28
CA ASP A 666 -15.74 -2.93 -20.19
C ASP A 666 -17.14 -2.75 -19.59
N PRO A 667 -18.06 -2.01 -20.22
CA PRO A 667 -19.40 -1.78 -19.68
C PRO A 667 -20.29 -3.04 -19.68
N ASP A 668 -19.93 -4.06 -20.46
CA ASP A 668 -20.71 -5.29 -20.63
C ASP A 668 -20.12 -6.48 -19.85
N ALA A 669 -18.91 -6.37 -19.27
CA ALA A 669 -18.23 -7.44 -18.52
C ALA A 669 -17.40 -6.91 -17.33
N PHE A 670 -17.64 -7.46 -16.13
CA PHE A 670 -16.89 -7.12 -14.93
C PHE A 670 -15.48 -7.75 -14.93
N GLU A 671 -15.38 -9.02 -15.33
CA GLU A 671 -14.11 -9.74 -15.55
C GLU A 671 -13.87 -9.84 -17.06
N ALA A 672 -13.56 -8.70 -17.69
CA ALA A 672 -13.27 -8.67 -19.11
C ALA A 672 -11.95 -9.38 -19.43
N ASP A 673 -11.92 -10.19 -20.50
CA ASP A 673 -10.69 -10.78 -21.02
C ASP A 673 -9.70 -9.67 -21.42
N PHE A 674 -8.48 -9.67 -20.89
CA PHE A 674 -7.52 -8.58 -21.14
C PHE A 674 -7.11 -8.45 -22.61
N GLU A 675 -7.13 -9.55 -23.39
CA GLU A 675 -6.79 -9.51 -24.81
C GLU A 675 -7.94 -9.00 -25.70
N ASN A 676 -9.20 -9.29 -25.35
CA ASN A 676 -10.36 -9.11 -26.23
C ASN A 676 -11.46 -8.22 -25.66
N GLY A 677 -11.35 -7.79 -24.40
CA GLY A 677 -12.26 -6.85 -23.74
C GLY A 677 -12.30 -5.52 -24.46
N SER A 678 -13.44 -4.83 -24.42
CA SER A 678 -13.59 -3.56 -25.12
C SER A 678 -12.87 -2.41 -24.43
N PHE A 679 -12.82 -2.43 -23.08
CA PHE A 679 -12.31 -1.37 -22.21
C PHE A 679 -12.68 0.02 -22.75
N SER A 680 -13.95 0.18 -23.12
CA SER A 680 -14.42 1.30 -23.94
C SER A 680 -14.98 2.47 -23.12
N THR A 681 -15.23 2.26 -21.84
CA THR A 681 -15.70 3.31 -20.92
C THR A 681 -14.56 3.83 -20.09
N ASN A 682 -14.27 5.13 -20.21
CA ASN A 682 -13.34 5.85 -19.34
C ASN A 682 -14.08 6.27 -18.06
N HIS A 683 -13.67 5.72 -16.92
CA HIS A 683 -14.26 5.98 -15.60
C HIS A 683 -14.07 7.45 -15.19
N ASN A 684 -12.87 8.01 -15.35
CA ASN A 684 -12.55 9.41 -15.03
C ASN A 684 -13.51 10.38 -15.74
N ARG A 685 -13.80 10.10 -17.00
CA ARG A 685 -14.74 10.90 -17.81
C ARG A 685 -16.18 10.75 -17.34
N GLU A 686 -16.57 9.53 -16.95
CA GLU A 686 -17.94 9.20 -16.53
C GLU A 686 -18.29 9.87 -15.19
N ILE A 687 -17.40 9.81 -14.21
CA ILE A 687 -17.63 10.37 -12.86
C ILE A 687 -17.84 11.89 -12.91
N VAL A 688 -17.08 12.62 -13.75
CA VAL A 688 -17.28 14.05 -14.02
C VAL A 688 -18.61 14.30 -14.74
N ALA A 689 -18.92 13.54 -15.80
CA ALA A 689 -20.13 13.74 -16.59
C ALA A 689 -21.43 13.53 -15.79
N GLU A 690 -21.41 12.59 -14.85
CA GLU A 690 -22.53 12.30 -13.94
C GLU A 690 -22.60 13.29 -12.75
N GLY A 691 -21.57 14.11 -12.55
CA GLY A 691 -21.54 15.19 -11.56
C GLY A 691 -21.14 14.75 -10.15
N TYR A 692 -20.36 13.68 -10.03
CA TYR A 692 -19.82 13.22 -8.74
C TYR A 692 -18.47 13.88 -8.39
N ALA A 693 -17.79 14.46 -9.38
CA ALA A 693 -16.48 15.08 -9.24
C ALA A 693 -16.43 16.42 -9.99
N ARG A 694 -15.55 17.31 -9.54
CA ARG A 694 -15.08 18.46 -10.32
C ARG A 694 -13.93 18.05 -11.22
N VAL A 695 -13.58 18.89 -12.19
CA VAL A 695 -12.37 18.70 -12.98
C VAL A 695 -11.17 19.25 -12.21
N TYR A 696 -10.23 18.37 -11.89
CA TYR A 696 -8.90 18.82 -11.45
C TYR A 696 -8.18 19.46 -12.63
N SER A 697 -8.05 20.78 -12.61
CA SER A 697 -7.64 21.59 -13.76
C SER A 697 -6.12 21.63 -13.91
N SER A 698 -5.51 20.47 -14.14
CA SER A 698 -4.09 20.33 -14.48
C SER A 698 -3.83 20.52 -15.99
N GLY A 699 -2.61 20.23 -16.45
CA GLY A 699 -2.16 20.46 -17.84
C GLY A 699 -2.58 19.38 -18.86
N PHE A 700 -3.36 18.38 -18.44
CA PHE A 700 -3.66 17.18 -19.24
C PHE A 700 -4.36 17.47 -20.57
N ALA A 701 -4.13 16.60 -21.56
CA ALA A 701 -4.53 16.83 -22.95
C ALA A 701 -6.05 16.80 -23.15
N ALA A 702 -6.77 15.98 -22.38
CA ALA A 702 -8.23 15.87 -22.45
C ALA A 702 -8.99 16.88 -21.58
N HIS A 703 -8.30 17.84 -20.95
CA HIS A 703 -8.87 18.81 -20.01
C HIS A 703 -10.13 19.51 -20.54
N ASP A 704 -10.08 20.08 -21.74
CA ASP A 704 -11.19 20.88 -22.27
C ASP A 704 -12.42 20.02 -22.59
N GLU A 705 -12.24 18.72 -22.84
CA GLU A 705 -13.37 17.78 -22.94
C GLU A 705 -14.01 17.56 -21.57
N PHE A 706 -13.20 17.36 -20.54
CA PHE A 706 -13.66 17.14 -19.17
C PHE A 706 -14.36 18.39 -18.61
N ALA A 707 -13.77 19.57 -18.80
CA ALA A 707 -14.36 20.85 -18.42
C ALA A 707 -15.73 21.07 -19.10
N ALA A 708 -15.88 20.67 -20.37
CA ALA A 708 -17.19 20.74 -21.04
C ALA A 708 -18.23 19.78 -20.42
N LEU A 709 -17.82 18.61 -19.92
CA LEU A 709 -18.70 17.67 -19.23
C LEU A 709 -19.12 18.19 -17.85
N GLU A 710 -18.20 18.82 -17.13
CA GLU A 710 -18.46 19.52 -15.88
C GLU A 710 -19.44 20.66 -16.08
N GLU A 711 -19.25 21.53 -17.09
CA GLU A 711 -20.21 22.59 -17.42
C GLU A 711 -21.60 22.03 -17.74
N ASP A 712 -21.68 20.90 -18.46
CA ASP A 712 -22.94 20.22 -18.75
C ASP A 712 -23.60 19.61 -17.48
N ALA A 713 -22.81 19.21 -16.49
CA ALA A 713 -23.27 18.70 -15.20
C ALA A 713 -23.74 19.84 -14.29
N LEU A 714 -22.95 20.91 -14.19
CA LEU A 714 -23.25 22.15 -13.50
C LEU A 714 -24.55 22.78 -14.01
N ALA A 715 -24.66 22.99 -15.33
CA ALA A 715 -25.85 23.58 -15.94
C ALA A 715 -27.12 22.73 -15.75
N ALA A 716 -26.97 21.43 -15.55
CA ALA A 716 -28.07 20.52 -15.28
C ALA A 716 -28.38 20.34 -13.78
N GLY A 717 -27.57 20.90 -12.88
CA GLY A 717 -27.63 20.66 -11.45
C GLY A 717 -27.49 19.17 -11.12
N ARG A 718 -26.66 18.44 -11.87
CA ARG A 718 -26.40 17.01 -11.63
C ARG A 718 -25.43 16.86 -10.45
N GLY A 719 -25.71 15.88 -9.61
CA GLY A 719 -24.78 15.48 -8.57
C GLY A 719 -24.46 16.57 -7.55
N VAL A 720 -23.17 16.76 -7.28
CA VAL A 720 -22.63 17.81 -6.39
C VAL A 720 -23.10 19.21 -6.80
N TRP A 721 -23.34 19.44 -8.08
CA TRP A 721 -23.81 20.73 -8.60
C TRP A 721 -25.27 21.06 -8.27
N SER A 722 -26.00 20.14 -7.63
CA SER A 722 -27.38 20.40 -7.19
C SER A 722 -27.51 21.48 -6.10
N ALA A 723 -26.40 21.84 -5.44
CA ALA A 723 -26.31 22.95 -4.49
C ALA A 723 -25.79 24.26 -5.11
N ALA A 724 -25.40 24.28 -6.40
CA ALA A 724 -24.84 25.47 -7.03
C ALA A 724 -25.86 26.62 -7.08
N ASP A 725 -25.52 27.76 -6.49
CA ASP A 725 -26.30 28.99 -6.44
C ASP A 725 -25.39 30.22 -6.49
N PHE A 726 -24.99 30.61 -7.71
CA PHE A 726 -24.16 31.81 -7.93
C PHE A 726 -24.80 33.11 -7.39
N ASP A 727 -26.13 33.20 -7.31
CA ASP A 727 -26.81 34.38 -6.79
C ASP A 727 -26.71 34.49 -5.24
N ALA A 728 -26.38 33.38 -4.57
CA ALA A 728 -26.16 33.34 -3.11
C ALA A 728 -24.76 33.80 -2.71
N LEU A 729 -23.80 33.79 -3.65
CA LEU A 729 -22.42 34.21 -3.43
C LEU A 729 -22.35 35.74 -3.38
N GLY A 730 -21.88 36.26 -2.24
CA GLY A 730 -21.76 37.69 -2.02
C GLY A 730 -20.45 38.26 -2.56
N GLU A 731 -20.40 39.57 -2.81
CA GLU A 731 -19.15 40.26 -3.10
C GLU A 731 -18.17 40.09 -1.94
N ILE A 732 -16.98 39.56 -2.24
CA ILE A 732 -15.82 39.54 -1.34
C ILE A 732 -14.72 40.42 -1.93
N ARG A 733 -13.84 40.97 -1.08
CA ARG A 733 -12.60 41.69 -1.49
C ARG A 733 -12.77 42.73 -2.62
N ASN A 734 -13.94 43.36 -2.72
CA ASN A 734 -14.30 44.32 -3.78
C ASN A 734 -14.27 45.79 -3.31
N GLU A 735 -13.35 46.13 -2.41
CA GLU A 735 -13.15 47.52 -1.98
C GLU A 735 -12.29 48.29 -3.00
N PRO A 736 -12.29 49.64 -2.99
CA PRO A 736 -11.37 50.43 -3.80
C PRO A 736 -9.91 50.05 -3.56
N VAL A 737 -9.09 50.13 -4.61
CA VAL A 737 -7.69 49.71 -4.59
C VAL A 737 -6.85 50.80 -3.92
N GLU A 738 -6.46 50.57 -2.68
CA GLU A 738 -5.56 51.46 -1.93
C GLU A 738 -4.09 51.01 -2.03
N ASP A 739 -3.85 49.70 -1.95
CA ASP A 739 -2.53 49.07 -2.01
C ASP A 739 -2.59 47.81 -2.88
N LEU A 740 -1.47 47.50 -3.55
CA LEU A 740 -1.27 46.27 -4.32
C LEU A 740 -0.01 45.55 -3.85
N TYR A 741 -0.04 44.22 -3.90
CA TYR A 741 1.18 43.41 -3.83
C TYR A 741 1.45 42.70 -5.16
N LEU A 742 2.72 42.56 -5.53
CA LEU A 742 3.12 41.86 -6.75
C LEU A 742 4.27 40.89 -6.47
N PRO A 743 3.98 39.59 -6.35
CA PRO A 743 5.00 38.61 -6.02
C PRO A 743 5.95 38.35 -7.18
N SER A 744 7.24 38.20 -6.85
CA SER A 744 8.31 37.88 -7.80
C SER A 744 8.25 38.75 -9.05
N ALA A 745 8.21 40.07 -8.88
CA ALA A 745 7.87 40.96 -9.98
C ALA A 745 8.98 41.10 -11.06
N ARG A 746 8.55 41.27 -12.32
CA ARG A 746 9.40 41.74 -13.44
C ARG A 746 8.93 43.09 -13.92
N SER A 747 9.85 43.97 -14.31
CA SER A 747 9.43 45.25 -14.90
C SER A 747 8.99 45.10 -16.37
N VAL A 748 8.16 46.03 -16.85
CA VAL A 748 7.67 46.07 -18.23
C VAL A 748 8.45 47.10 -19.06
N ARG A 749 8.75 46.79 -20.31
CA ARG A 749 9.51 47.68 -21.22
C ARG A 749 8.90 47.76 -22.61
N SER A 750 9.39 48.68 -23.45
CA SER A 750 9.00 48.80 -24.85
C SER A 750 10.04 48.22 -25.81
N ALA A 751 9.60 47.34 -26.70
CA ALA A 751 10.38 46.80 -27.81
C ALA A 751 10.68 47.82 -28.93
N ARG A 752 10.07 49.02 -28.93
CA ARG A 752 10.27 50.02 -29.99
C ARG A 752 11.65 50.69 -29.95
N GLY A 753 12.40 50.55 -28.85
CA GLY A 753 13.71 51.17 -28.65
C GLY A 753 13.71 52.70 -28.63
N ARG A 754 12.52 53.33 -28.66
CA ARG A 754 12.36 54.76 -28.34
C ARG A 754 12.57 54.92 -26.83
N ASN A 755 13.11 56.05 -26.40
CA ASN A 755 13.49 56.30 -25.00
C ASN A 755 14.39 55.20 -24.40
N GLY A 756 15.31 54.64 -25.21
CA GLY A 756 16.19 53.56 -24.75
C GLY A 756 15.49 52.22 -24.50
N GLY A 757 14.23 52.08 -24.93
CA GLY A 757 13.39 50.90 -24.70
C GLY A 757 12.56 50.96 -23.42
N ARG A 758 12.58 52.09 -22.69
CA ARG A 758 11.68 52.35 -21.56
C ARG A 758 10.23 52.48 -22.03
N LEU A 759 9.29 52.09 -21.17
CA LEU A 759 7.86 52.34 -21.40
C LEU A 759 7.55 53.84 -21.24
N GLU A 760 6.53 54.34 -21.94
CA GLU A 760 6.09 55.74 -21.78
C GLU A 760 5.10 55.81 -20.61
N ASP A 761 5.17 56.88 -19.81
CA ASP A 761 4.42 57.02 -18.56
C ASP A 761 2.90 56.83 -18.73
N ASP A 762 2.30 57.29 -19.84
CA ASP A 762 0.87 57.15 -20.15
C ASP A 762 0.39 55.71 -20.43
N ARG A 763 1.29 54.74 -20.27
CA ARG A 763 1.04 53.31 -20.44
C ARG A 763 1.46 52.49 -19.24
N VAL A 764 1.93 53.14 -18.17
CA VAL A 764 2.30 52.52 -16.91
C VAL A 764 1.10 52.65 -15.98
N ALA A 765 0.42 51.55 -15.69
CA ALA A 765 -0.73 51.57 -14.78
C ALA A 765 -0.27 51.53 -13.31
N VAL A 766 0.72 50.69 -13.03
CA VAL A 766 1.32 50.50 -11.71
C VAL A 766 2.82 50.52 -11.87
N ALA A 767 3.49 51.30 -11.03
CA ALA A 767 4.95 51.33 -10.90
C ALA A 767 5.37 50.75 -9.54
N ALA A 768 6.66 50.44 -9.38
CA ALA A 768 7.22 50.11 -8.08
C ALA A 768 7.43 51.38 -7.24
N GLU A 769 7.43 51.24 -5.92
CA GLU A 769 7.78 52.33 -5.02
C GLU A 769 9.21 52.84 -5.27
N PRO A 770 9.53 54.10 -4.94
CA PRO A 770 10.88 54.64 -5.12
C PRO A 770 11.99 53.92 -4.32
N SER A 771 11.61 53.13 -3.32
CA SER A 771 12.50 52.27 -2.52
C SER A 771 12.91 50.99 -3.25
N ALA A 772 12.16 50.58 -4.29
CA ALA A 772 12.39 49.32 -4.97
C ALA A 772 13.72 49.29 -5.74
N GLU A 773 14.40 48.15 -5.67
CA GLU A 773 15.63 47.86 -6.39
C GLU A 773 15.35 46.95 -7.60
N GLN A 774 15.86 47.35 -8.76
CA GLN A 774 15.85 46.52 -9.96
C GLN A 774 17.14 45.67 -10.05
N ARG A 775 17.02 44.36 -9.88
CA ARG A 775 18.11 43.38 -10.09
C ARG A 775 18.14 42.95 -11.56
N LEU A 776 19.02 43.57 -12.34
CA LEU A 776 19.11 43.34 -13.79
C LEU A 776 19.83 42.05 -14.19
N GLU A 777 19.24 41.34 -15.15
CA GLU A 777 19.88 40.22 -15.84
C GLU A 777 20.49 40.64 -17.18
N THR A 778 21.23 39.73 -17.82
CA THR A 778 21.87 39.99 -19.12
C THR A 778 20.83 40.27 -20.20
N GLY A 779 20.88 41.48 -20.78
CA GLY A 779 19.98 41.91 -21.85
C GLY A 779 18.74 42.68 -21.37
N GLY A 780 18.62 42.90 -20.06
CA GLY A 780 17.63 43.80 -19.46
C GLY A 780 17.90 45.28 -19.73
N ILE A 781 16.88 46.11 -19.53
CA ILE A 781 16.93 47.57 -19.62
C ILE A 781 16.84 48.15 -18.22
N ALA A 782 17.81 49.00 -17.86
CA ALA A 782 17.82 49.69 -16.57
C ALA A 782 16.79 50.84 -16.51
N TYR A 783 16.04 50.88 -15.42
CA TYR A 783 15.29 52.04 -14.96
C TYR A 783 16.13 52.73 -13.88
N ASP A 784 16.98 53.69 -14.28
CA ASP A 784 17.95 54.35 -13.39
C ASP A 784 17.29 55.31 -12.37
N ASP A 785 18.07 55.69 -11.37
CA ASP A 785 17.77 56.62 -10.27
C ASP A 785 16.94 57.84 -10.72
N GLY A 786 15.64 57.81 -10.40
CA GLY A 786 14.65 58.85 -10.71
C GLY A 786 13.63 58.54 -11.81
N SER A 787 13.69 57.37 -12.46
CA SER A 787 12.57 56.86 -13.28
C SER A 787 11.82 55.76 -12.56
N GLU A 788 10.49 55.82 -12.60
CA GLU A 788 9.60 54.78 -12.09
C GLU A 788 9.88 53.44 -12.79
N ILE A 789 9.92 52.36 -12.00
CA ILE A 789 10.06 50.98 -12.51
C ILE A 789 8.64 50.49 -12.82
N PRO A 790 8.23 50.36 -14.10
CA PRO A 790 6.88 49.98 -14.45
C PRO A 790 6.62 48.50 -14.16
N LEU A 791 5.61 48.21 -13.34
CA LEU A 791 5.21 46.85 -12.99
C LEU A 791 4.03 46.36 -13.83
N VAL A 792 3.11 47.26 -14.20
CA VAL A 792 1.99 46.94 -15.10
C VAL A 792 1.99 47.87 -16.30
N GLY A 793 2.05 47.28 -17.50
CA GLY A 793 2.04 48.01 -18.76
C GLY A 793 0.80 47.72 -19.60
N VAL A 794 0.18 48.77 -20.15
CA VAL A 794 -1.11 48.68 -20.88
C VAL A 794 -0.96 49.11 -22.35
N ASP A 795 -1.59 48.35 -23.25
CA ASP A 795 -1.75 48.68 -24.68
C ASP A 795 -3.22 48.58 -25.09
N GLU A 796 -4.03 49.57 -24.68
CA GLU A 796 -5.47 49.65 -24.96
C GLU A 796 -5.79 49.44 -26.45
N ARG A 797 -4.96 50.01 -27.34
CA ARG A 797 -5.13 49.89 -28.79
C ARG A 797 -5.05 48.46 -29.28
N ARG A 798 -4.33 47.61 -28.54
CA ARG A 798 -4.16 46.19 -28.83
C ARG A 798 -4.96 45.31 -27.88
N ARG A 799 -5.60 45.84 -26.83
CA ARG A 799 -6.29 45.05 -25.80
C ARG A 799 -5.34 44.04 -25.13
N VAL A 800 -4.13 44.51 -24.83
CA VAL A 800 -3.10 43.68 -24.17
C VAL A 800 -2.53 44.42 -22.97
N ALA A 801 -2.43 43.74 -21.84
CA ALA A 801 -1.65 44.18 -20.69
C ALA A 801 -0.57 43.15 -20.34
N LEU A 802 0.51 43.62 -19.73
CA LEU A 802 1.53 42.80 -19.07
C LEU A 802 1.52 43.18 -17.59
N VAL A 803 1.35 42.20 -16.71
CA VAL A 803 1.43 42.33 -15.25
C VAL A 803 2.71 41.64 -14.78
N GLY A 804 3.60 42.40 -14.17
CA GLY A 804 4.89 41.95 -13.67
C GLY A 804 4.76 41.26 -12.32
N GLY A 805 4.12 40.08 -12.31
CA GLY A 805 3.84 39.27 -11.13
C GLY A 805 2.57 38.44 -11.35
N ILE A 806 2.21 37.61 -10.38
CA ILE A 806 0.99 36.79 -10.39
C ILE A 806 0.16 37.15 -9.16
N PRO A 807 -0.65 38.23 -9.21
CA PRO A 807 -1.33 38.80 -8.04
C PRO A 807 -2.53 38.00 -7.53
N ILE A 808 -2.85 36.86 -8.14
CA ILE A 808 -4.03 36.03 -7.87
C ILE A 808 -3.67 34.60 -7.45
N HIS A 809 -2.38 34.35 -7.20
CA HIS A 809 -1.90 33.04 -6.74
C HIS A 809 -2.22 32.86 -5.27
N GLU A 810 -2.78 31.72 -4.90
CA GLU A 810 -3.25 31.45 -3.53
C GLU A 810 -2.15 31.25 -2.48
N ASP A 811 -0.92 30.87 -2.87
CA ASP A 811 0.28 30.88 -2.00
C ASP A 811 0.50 32.16 -1.18
N TYR A 812 -0.12 33.28 -1.57
CA TYR A 812 -0.03 34.56 -0.86
C TYR A 812 -1.20 34.80 0.10
N GLU A 813 -1.97 33.77 0.42
CA GLU A 813 -3.11 33.83 1.32
C GLU A 813 -2.73 33.29 2.71
N ALA A 814 -3.43 33.77 3.75
CA ALA A 814 -3.09 33.42 5.14
C ALA A 814 -3.28 31.91 5.41
N ASP A 815 -4.30 31.31 4.80
CA ASP A 815 -4.62 29.89 4.97
C ASP A 815 -3.63 28.98 4.21
N ALA A 816 -2.93 29.51 3.20
CA ALA A 816 -1.79 28.86 2.52
C ALA A 816 -0.46 29.06 3.28
N ALA A 817 -0.52 29.36 4.59
CA ALA A 817 0.63 29.55 5.47
C ALA A 817 1.61 30.68 5.08
N PHE A 818 1.22 31.63 4.22
CA PHE A 818 2.07 32.78 3.85
C PHE A 818 2.44 33.68 5.06
N GLY A 819 1.65 33.62 6.13
CA GLY A 819 1.90 34.37 7.37
C GLY A 819 1.45 35.84 7.32
N VAL A 820 0.91 36.31 6.20
CA VAL A 820 0.29 37.63 6.05
C VAL A 820 -1.11 37.49 5.47
N ASP A 821 -2.08 38.19 6.08
CA ASP A 821 -3.42 38.33 5.55
C ASP A 821 -3.43 39.34 4.40
N THR A 822 -3.58 38.84 3.17
CA THR A 822 -3.63 39.64 1.95
C THR A 822 -5.06 39.95 1.49
N SER A 823 -6.07 39.58 2.28
CA SER A 823 -7.48 39.78 1.93
C SER A 823 -7.88 41.25 1.74
N GLY A 824 -7.17 42.17 2.40
CA GLY A 824 -7.37 43.62 2.31
C GLY A 824 -6.73 44.32 1.11
N TYR A 825 -5.90 43.64 0.31
CA TYR A 825 -5.23 44.25 -0.85
C TYR A 825 -6.16 44.26 -2.08
N GLY A 826 -6.05 45.31 -2.89
CA GLY A 826 -6.92 45.54 -4.04
C GLY A 826 -6.57 44.73 -5.29
N ASN A 827 -5.81 43.63 -5.15
CA ASN A 827 -5.32 42.81 -6.26
C ASN A 827 -6.45 42.31 -7.18
N PHE A 828 -7.54 41.82 -6.59
CA PHE A 828 -8.68 41.26 -7.31
C PHE A 828 -9.50 42.32 -8.08
N PRO A 829 -9.97 43.42 -7.45
CA PRO A 829 -10.65 44.48 -8.19
C PRO A 829 -9.74 45.16 -9.20
N PHE A 830 -8.43 45.32 -8.93
CA PHE A 830 -7.49 45.85 -9.91
C PHE A 830 -7.41 45.01 -11.18
N LEU A 831 -7.17 43.70 -11.06
CA LEU A 831 -7.05 42.81 -12.22
C LEU A 831 -8.37 42.76 -13.00
N THR A 832 -9.50 42.75 -12.29
CA THR A 832 -10.84 42.69 -12.89
C THR A 832 -11.19 43.98 -13.64
N ASN A 833 -10.89 45.15 -13.06
CA ASN A 833 -11.01 46.44 -13.75
C ASN A 833 -10.08 46.50 -14.98
N LEU A 834 -8.86 45.95 -14.89
CA LEU A 834 -7.92 45.92 -16.02
C LEU A 834 -8.44 45.05 -17.17
N ILE A 835 -9.03 43.90 -16.86
CA ILE A 835 -9.73 43.04 -17.83
C ILE A 835 -10.85 43.83 -18.50
N ASP A 836 -11.73 44.43 -17.70
CA ASP A 836 -12.92 45.14 -18.19
C ASP A 836 -12.54 46.34 -19.08
N ALA A 837 -11.59 47.17 -18.64
CA ALA A 837 -11.09 48.33 -19.38
C ALA A 837 -10.47 47.97 -20.75
N LEU A 838 -9.93 46.75 -20.89
CA LEU A 838 -9.35 46.26 -22.15
C LEU A 838 -10.34 45.52 -23.03
N SER A 839 -11.39 44.95 -22.44
CA SER A 839 -12.41 44.18 -23.13
C SER A 839 -13.29 45.08 -24.02
N ALA A 840 -14.10 44.48 -24.87
CA ALA A 840 -15.15 45.19 -25.58
C ALA A 840 -16.42 45.13 -24.74
N SER A 841 -17.28 46.15 -24.85
CA SER A 841 -18.54 46.22 -24.09
C SER A 841 -19.54 45.09 -24.37
N ASP A 842 -19.28 44.26 -25.38
CA ASP A 842 -20.07 43.07 -25.74
C ASP A 842 -19.32 41.75 -25.48
N ALA A 843 -18.16 41.80 -24.81
CA ALA A 843 -17.48 40.63 -24.28
C ALA A 843 -18.05 40.35 -22.88
N ASP A 844 -19.10 39.55 -22.82
CA ASP A 844 -19.84 39.29 -21.58
C ASP A 844 -19.58 37.91 -20.96
N GLY A 845 -18.81 37.06 -21.62
CA GLY A 845 -18.49 35.71 -21.15
C GLY A 845 -17.43 35.66 -20.06
N ASP A 846 -16.99 34.44 -19.76
CA ASP A 846 -16.09 34.16 -18.64
C ASP A 846 -14.68 34.76 -18.82
N VAL A 847 -13.95 34.84 -17.71
CA VAL A 847 -12.50 35.04 -17.72
C VAL A 847 -11.85 33.67 -17.88
N LEU A 848 -11.02 33.51 -18.89
CA LEU A 848 -10.32 32.26 -19.16
C LEU A 848 -8.87 32.34 -18.67
N ILE A 849 -8.41 31.34 -17.94
CA ILE A 849 -7.00 31.11 -17.63
C ILE A 849 -6.46 29.98 -18.53
N VAL A 850 -5.20 30.10 -18.95
CA VAL A 850 -4.54 29.06 -19.74
C VAL A 850 -3.68 28.19 -18.83
N GLY A 851 -4.08 26.93 -18.64
CA GLY A 851 -3.35 25.92 -17.84
C GLY A 851 -2.50 24.96 -18.68
N GLY A 852 -2.74 24.91 -19.99
CA GLY A 852 -1.99 24.09 -20.95
C GLY A 852 -0.56 24.59 -21.18
N GLN A 853 0.10 24.01 -22.19
CA GLN A 853 1.47 24.41 -22.60
C GLN A 853 2.54 24.26 -21.49
N GLY A 854 2.29 23.40 -20.50
CA GLY A 854 3.18 23.11 -19.37
C GLY A 854 3.22 24.24 -18.33
N GLN A 855 2.09 24.89 -18.07
CA GLN A 855 1.98 25.98 -17.08
C GLN A 855 1.58 25.47 -15.69
N PHE A 856 0.86 24.36 -15.57
CA PHE A 856 0.52 23.72 -14.30
C PHE A 856 1.80 23.36 -13.50
N ASN A 857 1.85 23.72 -12.22
CA ASN A 857 3.00 23.56 -11.30
C ASN A 857 4.35 24.14 -11.78
N ALA A 858 4.37 24.93 -12.86
CA ALA A 858 5.59 25.52 -13.36
C ALA A 858 5.89 26.82 -12.62
N ALA A 859 7.10 26.94 -12.03
CA ALA A 859 7.53 28.14 -11.32
C ALA A 859 7.26 29.43 -12.14
N GLY A 860 6.61 30.41 -11.50
CA GLY A 860 6.24 31.67 -12.16
C GLY A 860 5.15 31.54 -13.24
N SER A 861 4.37 30.47 -13.18
CA SER A 861 3.13 30.25 -13.93
C SER A 861 1.96 30.10 -12.96
N ILE A 862 0.76 29.87 -13.48
CA ILE A 862 -0.46 29.73 -12.68
C ILE A 862 -1.49 28.93 -13.46
N SER A 863 -2.24 28.10 -12.75
CA SER A 863 -3.40 27.34 -13.22
C SER A 863 -4.66 27.73 -12.44
N LEU A 864 -5.81 27.16 -12.81
CA LEU A 864 -7.04 27.37 -12.06
C LEU A 864 -6.99 26.80 -10.64
N GLU A 865 -6.25 25.71 -10.43
CA GLU A 865 -6.10 25.09 -9.11
C GLU A 865 -5.43 26.05 -8.11
N ASP A 866 -4.62 27.01 -8.57
CA ASP A 866 -3.94 27.98 -7.69
C ASP A 866 -4.70 29.32 -7.56
N CYS A 867 -6.00 29.35 -7.91
CA CYS A 867 -6.81 30.56 -8.07
C CYS A 867 -8.10 30.60 -7.24
N MET A 868 -8.33 29.71 -6.26
CA MET A 868 -9.66 29.51 -5.68
C MET A 868 -10.29 30.80 -5.11
N TYR A 869 -9.49 31.67 -4.47
CA TYR A 869 -9.98 32.94 -3.93
C TYR A 869 -10.34 33.96 -5.01
N TYR A 870 -9.59 33.99 -6.12
CA TYR A 870 -9.92 34.88 -7.24
C TYR A 870 -11.14 34.36 -8.02
N GLN A 871 -11.29 33.04 -8.14
CA GLN A 871 -12.52 32.41 -8.61
C GLN A 871 -13.72 32.85 -7.76
N ARG A 872 -13.65 32.69 -6.44
CA ARG A 872 -14.71 33.09 -5.50
C ARG A 872 -15.03 34.59 -5.59
N TYR A 873 -14.01 35.43 -5.72
CA TYR A 873 -14.19 36.87 -5.95
C TYR A 873 -14.99 37.14 -7.23
N LEU A 874 -14.63 36.51 -8.34
CA LEU A 874 -15.29 36.71 -9.63
C LEU A 874 -16.76 36.30 -9.55
N GLU A 875 -17.07 35.18 -8.91
CA GLU A 875 -18.46 34.73 -8.69
C GLU A 875 -19.28 35.75 -7.91
N GLY A 876 -18.72 36.30 -6.83
CA GLY A 876 -19.38 37.32 -6.01
C GLY A 876 -19.68 38.63 -6.75
N VAL A 877 -18.91 38.96 -7.80
CA VAL A 877 -19.18 40.12 -8.68
C VAL A 877 -19.94 39.75 -9.97
N GLY A 878 -20.45 38.52 -10.08
CA GLY A 878 -21.26 38.05 -11.19
C GLY A 878 -20.48 37.64 -12.44
N LEU A 879 -19.21 37.25 -12.27
CA LEU A 879 -18.31 36.73 -13.29
C LEU A 879 -17.90 35.29 -12.96
N ARG A 880 -17.17 34.63 -13.87
CA ARG A 880 -16.59 33.30 -13.62
C ARG A 880 -15.16 33.23 -14.14
N LEU A 881 -14.35 32.42 -13.47
CA LEU A 881 -13.03 31.98 -13.93
C LEU A 881 -13.14 30.55 -14.43
N ARG A 882 -12.61 30.25 -15.62
CA ARG A 882 -12.49 28.88 -16.15
C ARG A 882 -11.13 28.65 -16.77
N GLN A 883 -10.68 27.40 -16.79
CA GLN A 883 -9.46 27.02 -17.49
C GLN A 883 -9.72 26.49 -18.90
N ILE A 884 -8.78 26.74 -19.81
CA ILE A 884 -8.65 26.02 -21.08
C ILE A 884 -7.19 25.62 -21.35
N ASN A 885 -6.99 24.44 -21.94
CA ASN A 885 -5.67 23.88 -22.29
C ASN A 885 -5.44 23.86 -23.81
N ASP A 886 -6.48 23.66 -24.62
CA ASP A 886 -6.41 23.73 -26.09
C ASP A 886 -6.88 25.09 -26.62
N LEU A 887 -5.96 26.06 -26.57
CA LEU A 887 -6.19 27.38 -27.17
C LEU A 887 -6.56 27.34 -28.66
N ALA A 888 -6.12 26.32 -29.41
CA ALA A 888 -6.32 26.27 -30.86
C ALA A 888 -7.74 25.82 -31.22
N ALA A 889 -8.32 24.90 -30.45
CA ALA A 889 -9.67 24.37 -30.67
C ALA A 889 -10.74 25.08 -29.83
N THR A 890 -10.49 25.26 -28.53
CA THR A 890 -11.50 25.65 -27.54
C THR A 890 -11.79 27.14 -27.58
N LEU A 891 -10.76 27.99 -27.58
CA LEU A 891 -10.95 29.45 -27.60
C LEU A 891 -11.79 29.93 -28.81
N PRO A 892 -11.61 29.43 -30.05
CA PRO A 892 -12.52 29.75 -31.14
C PRO A 892 -13.95 29.27 -30.94
N ALA A 893 -14.18 28.13 -30.26
CA ALA A 893 -15.52 27.61 -29.99
C ALA A 893 -16.25 28.46 -28.95
N GLU A 894 -15.57 28.88 -27.88
CA GLU A 894 -16.08 29.82 -26.89
C GLU A 894 -16.54 31.13 -27.56
N MET A 895 -15.75 31.67 -28.50
CA MET A 895 -16.15 32.87 -29.24
C MET A 895 -17.43 32.72 -30.09
N GLU A 896 -17.86 31.48 -30.40
CA GLU A 896 -19.09 31.22 -31.14
C GLU A 896 -20.33 31.20 -30.23
N THR A 897 -20.17 30.83 -28.96
CA THR A 897 -21.23 30.83 -27.94
C THR A 897 -21.36 32.22 -27.31
N GLU A 898 -20.30 32.71 -26.69
CA GLU A 898 -20.23 33.99 -25.99
C GLU A 898 -18.78 34.47 -25.92
N LEU A 899 -18.51 35.71 -26.32
CA LEU A 899 -17.13 36.21 -26.37
C LEU A 899 -16.56 36.30 -24.93
N PRO A 900 -15.49 35.53 -24.59
CA PRO A 900 -14.87 35.63 -23.28
C PRO A 900 -14.34 37.04 -23.02
N ARG A 901 -14.39 37.49 -21.76
CA ARG A 901 -13.90 38.83 -21.35
C ARG A 901 -12.40 38.94 -21.49
N ALA A 902 -11.69 37.97 -20.93
CA ALA A 902 -10.24 37.92 -20.92
C ALA A 902 -9.69 36.51 -21.14
N VAL A 903 -8.45 36.48 -21.67
CA VAL A 903 -7.56 35.32 -21.55
C VAL A 903 -6.35 35.75 -20.72
N LEU A 904 -6.17 35.12 -19.57
CA LEU A 904 -5.01 35.22 -18.70
C LEU A 904 -4.00 34.15 -19.12
N LEU A 905 -2.78 34.58 -19.43
CA LEU A 905 -1.72 33.67 -19.89
C LEU A 905 -0.43 33.98 -19.12
N SER A 906 0.03 33.02 -18.33
CA SER A 906 1.30 33.07 -17.61
C SER A 906 2.42 32.46 -18.46
N ALA A 907 3.64 32.30 -17.93
CA ALA A 907 4.81 31.97 -18.75
C ALA A 907 4.81 30.50 -19.21
N PRO A 908 4.58 30.18 -20.50
CA PRO A 908 4.44 28.79 -20.92
C PRO A 908 5.80 28.07 -21.03
N ALA A 909 5.84 26.80 -20.65
CA ALA A 909 7.05 25.98 -20.73
C ALA A 909 7.53 25.77 -22.17
N ARG A 910 6.60 25.71 -23.13
CA ARG A 910 6.89 25.66 -24.58
C ARG A 910 6.41 26.90 -25.32
N GLU A 911 6.99 27.15 -26.49
CA GLU A 911 6.44 28.16 -27.40
C GLU A 911 5.01 27.78 -27.82
N LEU A 912 4.12 28.78 -27.86
CA LEU A 912 2.80 28.59 -28.46
C LEU A 912 2.92 28.29 -29.95
N GLU A 913 2.19 27.28 -30.38
CA GLU A 913 2.06 26.86 -31.76
C GLU A 913 1.35 27.92 -32.61
N ILE A 914 1.46 27.76 -33.93
CA ILE A 914 0.83 28.68 -34.88
C ILE A 914 -0.69 28.69 -34.72
N GLY A 915 -1.31 27.55 -34.42
CA GLY A 915 -2.75 27.43 -34.19
C GLY A 915 -3.20 28.29 -32.99
N GLU A 916 -2.59 28.05 -31.83
CA GLU A 916 -2.82 28.75 -30.56
C GLU A 916 -2.63 30.28 -30.74
N LEU A 917 -1.52 30.70 -31.36
CA LEU A 917 -1.25 32.11 -31.67
C LEU A 917 -2.28 32.74 -32.62
N LEU A 918 -2.83 31.98 -33.56
CA LEU A 918 -3.87 32.46 -34.46
C LEU A 918 -5.21 32.60 -33.74
N ALA A 919 -5.55 31.69 -32.83
CA ALA A 919 -6.74 31.76 -31.99
C ALA A 919 -6.70 33.04 -31.12
N LEU A 920 -5.64 33.22 -30.33
CA LEU A 920 -5.46 34.42 -29.48
C LEU A 920 -5.54 35.74 -30.29
N ARG A 921 -4.96 35.75 -31.50
CA ARG A 921 -5.04 36.93 -32.39
C ARG A 921 -6.44 37.22 -32.89
N ARG A 922 -7.25 36.18 -33.16
CA ARG A 922 -8.63 36.30 -33.62
C ARG A 922 -9.51 36.76 -32.46
N TYR A 923 -9.39 36.12 -31.32
CA TYR A 923 -10.04 36.47 -30.06
C TYR A 923 -9.84 37.95 -29.68
N ARG A 924 -8.59 38.38 -29.53
CA ARG A 924 -8.25 39.79 -29.25
C ARG A 924 -8.74 40.77 -30.33
N LYS A 925 -8.91 40.30 -31.58
CA LYS A 925 -9.48 41.14 -32.65
C LYS A 925 -11.01 41.23 -32.56
N ALA A 926 -11.66 40.20 -32.03
CA ALA A 926 -13.10 40.16 -31.83
C ALA A 926 -13.56 41.09 -30.69
N GLY A 927 -12.71 41.30 -29.68
CA GLY A 927 -13.00 42.27 -28.62
C GLY A 927 -12.40 41.92 -27.27
N GLY A 928 -12.03 40.65 -27.06
CA GLY A 928 -11.52 40.18 -25.79
C GLY A 928 -10.14 40.74 -25.40
N ALA A 929 -9.92 40.83 -24.09
CA ALA A 929 -8.66 41.26 -23.49
C ALA A 929 -7.68 40.08 -23.40
N VAL A 930 -6.38 40.34 -23.59
CA VAL A 930 -5.32 39.36 -23.28
C VAL A 930 -4.39 39.94 -22.24
N VAL A 931 -4.36 39.33 -21.06
CA VAL A 931 -3.48 39.75 -19.96
C VAL A 931 -2.37 38.72 -19.82
N LEU A 932 -1.14 39.18 -19.94
CA LEU A 932 0.04 38.33 -19.76
C LEU A 932 0.58 38.53 -18.35
N LEU A 933 0.75 37.44 -17.60
CA LEU A 933 1.27 37.44 -16.23
C LEU A 933 2.73 36.96 -16.25
N GLY A 934 3.66 37.79 -15.82
CA GLY A 934 5.10 37.50 -15.94
C GLY A 934 5.84 37.63 -14.62
N SER A 935 6.33 36.50 -14.12
CA SER A 935 7.07 36.41 -12.86
C SER A 935 8.59 36.28 -13.06
N ALA A 936 9.36 36.76 -12.08
CA ALA A 936 10.80 36.62 -11.94
C ALA A 936 11.19 35.19 -11.54
N ALA A 937 10.29 34.46 -10.87
CA ALA A 937 10.47 33.05 -10.54
C ALA A 937 10.46 32.15 -11.79
N ALA A 938 9.83 32.60 -12.88
CA ALA A 938 9.80 31.84 -14.12
C ALA A 938 11.19 31.73 -14.78
N ALA A 939 11.49 30.53 -15.29
CA ALA A 939 12.70 30.26 -16.05
C ALA A 939 12.86 31.24 -17.23
N ALA A 940 14.10 31.63 -17.53
CA ALA A 940 14.40 32.64 -18.55
C ALA A 940 13.85 32.28 -19.95
N GLU A 941 13.75 30.99 -20.29
CA GLU A 941 13.13 30.55 -21.55
C GLU A 941 11.61 30.73 -21.53
N HIS A 942 10.92 30.41 -20.43
CA HIS A 942 9.45 30.59 -20.33
C HIS A 942 9.08 32.07 -20.44
N ALA A 943 9.84 32.96 -19.77
CA ALA A 943 9.69 34.40 -19.90
C ALA A 943 9.92 34.91 -21.34
N ARG A 944 10.79 34.25 -22.12
CA ARG A 944 10.98 34.55 -23.56
C ARG A 944 9.79 34.08 -24.39
N HIS A 945 9.23 32.91 -24.11
CA HIS A 945 8.02 32.43 -24.78
C HIS A 945 6.86 33.41 -24.58
N LEU A 946 6.66 33.89 -23.35
CA LEU A 946 5.64 34.90 -23.03
C LEU A 946 5.86 36.22 -23.78
N ASN A 947 7.11 36.68 -23.86
CA ASN A 947 7.50 37.83 -24.68
C ASN A 947 7.27 37.61 -26.18
N ALA A 948 7.43 36.36 -26.67
CA ALA A 948 7.11 35.99 -28.03
C ALA A 948 5.60 36.05 -28.28
N VAL A 949 4.75 35.63 -27.33
CA VAL A 949 3.30 35.81 -27.39
C VAL A 949 2.95 37.29 -27.54
N ALA A 950 3.47 38.16 -26.66
CA ALA A 950 3.28 39.62 -26.77
C ALA A 950 3.67 40.16 -28.16
N ALA A 951 4.80 39.71 -28.71
CA ALA A 951 5.24 40.07 -30.05
C ALA A 951 4.27 39.62 -31.13
N LYS A 952 3.71 38.41 -31.01
CA LYS A 952 2.74 37.88 -31.95
C LYS A 952 1.39 38.57 -31.78
N LEU A 953 0.98 38.99 -30.59
CA LEU A 953 -0.15 39.89 -30.37
C LEU A 953 0.12 41.31 -30.89
N ARG A 954 1.31 41.54 -31.45
CA ARG A 954 1.75 42.76 -32.12
C ARG A 954 1.80 43.97 -31.18
N THR A 955 1.74 43.78 -29.86
CA THR A 955 2.06 44.85 -28.91
C THR A 955 3.58 45.04 -28.87
N ASP A 956 4.01 46.24 -28.50
CA ASP A 956 5.40 46.53 -28.20
C ASP A 956 5.78 46.34 -26.72
N LEU A 957 4.84 46.00 -25.84
CA LEU A 957 5.11 45.67 -24.44
C LEU A 957 5.92 44.38 -24.33
N ARG A 958 6.92 44.34 -23.46
CA ARG A 958 7.72 43.16 -23.13
C ARG A 958 8.03 43.12 -21.65
N PHE A 959 8.09 41.95 -21.04
CA PHE A 959 8.77 41.77 -19.77
C PHE A 959 10.26 42.05 -19.96
N ASN A 960 10.84 42.73 -18.99
CA ASN A 960 12.25 42.97 -18.91
C ASN A 960 12.98 41.71 -18.40
N ALA A 961 14.29 41.66 -18.60
CA ALA A 961 15.12 40.59 -18.03
C ALA A 961 15.69 41.11 -16.71
N ASP A 962 14.88 41.04 -15.66
CA ASP A 962 15.16 41.51 -14.31
C ASP A 962 14.27 40.82 -13.27
N ALA A 963 14.61 41.04 -12.00
CA ALA A 963 13.72 40.90 -10.86
C ALA A 963 13.62 42.25 -10.15
N VAL A 964 12.43 42.64 -9.70
CA VAL A 964 12.21 43.84 -8.88
C VAL A 964 11.95 43.40 -7.45
N VAL A 965 12.64 44.02 -6.50
CA VAL A 965 12.52 43.72 -5.06
C VAL A 965 12.41 45.01 -4.27
N ASP A 966 11.89 44.95 -3.05
CA ASP A 966 11.85 46.12 -2.17
C ASP A 966 12.10 45.73 -0.70
N GLU A 967 13.25 46.14 -0.15
CA GLU A 967 13.63 45.87 1.24
C GLU A 967 12.84 46.73 2.25
N GLU A 968 12.18 47.80 1.81
CA GLU A 968 11.41 48.72 2.67
C GLU A 968 9.90 48.47 2.60
N ARG A 969 9.38 48.05 1.45
CA ARG A 969 7.96 47.86 1.15
C ARG A 969 7.67 46.47 0.58
N HIS A 970 7.53 45.49 1.46
CA HIS A 970 7.25 44.10 1.11
C HIS A 970 6.36 43.41 2.14
N LEU A 971 5.85 42.23 1.78
CA LEU A 971 5.05 41.35 2.64
C LEU A 971 5.84 40.11 3.05
N GLY A 972 5.45 39.49 4.17
CA GLY A 972 5.95 38.19 4.61
C GLY A 972 7.43 38.16 5.00
N ASP A 973 8.04 39.31 5.33
CA ASP A 973 9.49 39.46 5.46
C ASP A 973 10.28 39.00 4.20
N ASP A 974 9.62 38.96 3.03
CA ASP A 974 10.20 38.59 1.74
C ASP A 974 10.23 39.80 0.78
N PRO A 975 11.41 40.39 0.52
CA PRO A 975 11.58 41.51 -0.41
C PRO A 975 11.13 41.24 -1.86
N THR A 976 10.86 39.99 -2.24
CA THR A 976 10.35 39.64 -3.57
C THR A 976 8.82 39.78 -3.69
N VAL A 977 8.10 39.90 -2.58
CA VAL A 977 6.65 40.17 -2.54
C VAL A 977 6.43 41.65 -2.25
N LEU A 978 6.67 42.47 -3.27
CA LEU A 978 6.67 43.92 -3.12
C LEU A 978 5.26 44.51 -2.98
N GLU A 979 5.15 45.53 -2.14
CA GLU A 979 3.96 46.35 -1.90
C GLU A 979 4.08 47.68 -2.66
N THR A 980 2.99 48.17 -3.26
CA THR A 980 2.99 49.48 -3.93
C THR A 980 1.65 50.21 -3.92
N THR A 981 1.76 51.55 -3.87
CA THR A 981 0.68 52.54 -4.03
C THR A 981 0.88 53.45 -5.24
N ALA A 982 1.91 53.18 -6.05
CA ALA A 982 2.32 54.04 -7.16
C ALA A 982 1.43 53.79 -8.41
N PHE A 983 0.22 54.34 -8.36
CA PHE A 983 -0.84 54.16 -9.35
C PHE A 983 -0.96 55.35 -10.32
N ASP A 984 -1.27 55.08 -11.59
CA ASP A 984 -1.72 56.11 -12.54
C ASP A 984 -3.24 56.28 -12.47
N ASP A 985 -3.70 57.17 -11.58
CA ASP A 985 -5.12 57.54 -11.40
C ASP A 985 -5.81 58.06 -12.67
N SER A 986 -5.08 58.31 -13.77
CA SER A 986 -5.69 58.64 -15.05
C SER A 986 -6.34 57.43 -15.73
N LEU A 987 -6.00 56.21 -15.31
CA LEU A 987 -6.62 54.96 -15.72
C LEU A 987 -7.72 54.55 -14.73
N PRO A 988 -8.87 54.07 -15.21
CA PRO A 988 -10.02 53.70 -14.37
C PRO A 988 -9.86 52.30 -13.74
N LEU A 989 -8.77 52.06 -13.00
CA LEU A 989 -8.40 50.71 -12.53
C LEU A 989 -8.52 50.50 -11.02
N PHE A 990 -8.67 51.58 -10.25
CA PHE A 990 -8.45 51.58 -8.79
C PHE A 990 -9.72 51.81 -7.96
N ASP A 991 -10.89 51.87 -8.60
CA ASP A 991 -12.18 51.83 -7.88
C ASP A 991 -12.56 50.37 -7.56
N ALA A 992 -13.52 50.16 -6.67
CA ALA A 992 -14.23 48.87 -6.56
C ALA A 992 -14.79 48.48 -7.94
N TYR A 993 -14.78 47.18 -8.28
CA TYR A 993 -15.35 46.71 -9.53
C TYR A 993 -16.87 46.84 -9.49
N ASP A 994 -17.44 47.47 -10.52
CA ASP A 994 -18.89 47.61 -10.70
C ASP A 994 -19.28 47.06 -12.07
N PRO A 995 -19.93 45.88 -12.14
CA PRO A 995 -20.31 45.24 -13.41
C PRO A 995 -21.34 46.05 -14.21
N SER A 996 -21.94 47.10 -13.62
CA SER A 996 -22.93 47.98 -14.28
C SER A 996 -22.34 49.26 -14.88
N ARG A 997 -21.04 49.50 -14.73
CA ARG A 997 -20.38 50.76 -15.09
C ARG A 997 -19.88 50.74 -16.55
N ASP A 998 -20.58 51.45 -17.43
CA ASP A 998 -20.18 51.61 -18.84
C ASP A 998 -19.08 52.69 -18.97
N TRP A 999 -17.82 52.28 -19.12
CA TRP A 999 -16.64 53.17 -19.19
C TRP A 999 -16.60 54.10 -20.41
N THR A 1000 -17.59 54.02 -21.31
CA THR A 1000 -17.58 54.75 -22.58
C THR A 1000 -18.04 56.22 -22.50
N ASP A 1001 -18.58 56.71 -21.37
CA ASP A 1001 -19.28 58.01 -21.33
C ASP A 1001 -18.61 59.16 -20.54
N GLU A 1002 -17.49 58.96 -19.85
CA GLU A 1002 -16.84 60.07 -19.10
C GLU A 1002 -15.82 60.90 -19.90
N LYS A 1003 -16.29 61.49 -21.00
CA LYS A 1003 -15.77 62.79 -21.46
C LYS A 1003 -16.91 63.76 -21.76
N GLY A 1004 -17.67 64.16 -20.74
CA GLY A 1004 -18.54 65.34 -20.87
C GLY A 1004 -19.62 65.60 -19.82
N GLY A 1005 -19.24 65.99 -18.61
CA GLY A 1005 -19.87 67.09 -17.85
C GLY A 1005 -21.27 66.93 -17.23
N GLY A 1006 -21.33 67.07 -15.90
CA GLY A 1006 -22.30 67.91 -15.19
C GLY A 1006 -23.49 67.22 -14.50
N ASP A 1007 -23.44 67.20 -13.15
CA ASP A 1007 -24.54 67.15 -12.16
C ASP A 1007 -25.95 66.70 -12.63
N ALA A 1008 -26.42 65.52 -12.18
CA ALA A 1008 -27.56 65.36 -11.25
C ALA A 1008 -27.99 63.88 -11.09
N PRO A 1009 -28.52 63.47 -9.91
CA PRO A 1009 -28.78 62.06 -9.57
C PRO A 1009 -30.19 61.60 -9.93
N GLY A 1010 -30.36 60.30 -10.24
CA GLY A 1010 -31.65 59.64 -10.08
C GLY A 1010 -31.94 58.43 -10.98
N ASN A 1011 -31.99 57.27 -10.32
CA ASN A 1011 -33.08 56.29 -10.35
C ASN A 1011 -32.93 54.99 -11.17
N SER A 1012 -32.62 53.93 -10.40
CA SER A 1012 -33.11 52.54 -10.42
C SER A 1012 -33.76 51.94 -11.68
N GLY A 1013 -33.20 50.77 -12.04
CA GLY A 1013 -33.94 49.55 -12.34
C GLY A 1013 -34.11 49.22 -13.82
N HIS A 1014 -33.38 48.22 -14.32
CA HIS A 1014 -33.85 47.15 -15.22
C HIS A 1014 -32.67 46.26 -15.64
N ALA A 1015 -32.61 45.04 -15.12
CA ALA A 1015 -31.88 43.93 -15.73
C ALA A 1015 -32.76 43.28 -16.83
N PRO A 1016 -32.26 43.10 -18.07
CA PRO A 1016 -32.75 42.11 -19.03
C PRO A 1016 -31.83 40.87 -18.96
N GLY A 1017 -32.24 39.60 -19.00
CA GLY A 1017 -33.50 38.94 -19.29
C GLY A 1017 -33.18 37.60 -19.95
N HIS A 1018 -33.10 36.50 -19.20
CA HIS A 1018 -33.04 35.16 -19.78
C HIS A 1018 -34.44 34.67 -20.15
N ARG A 1019 -34.64 34.41 -21.45
CA ARG A 1019 -35.80 33.69 -21.99
C ARG A 1019 -35.41 32.27 -22.34
N GLY A 1020 -35.68 31.33 -21.44
CA GLY A 1020 -35.87 29.91 -21.75
C GLY A 1020 -37.34 29.53 -21.55
N ASN A 1021 -38.02 29.11 -22.60
CA ASN A 1021 -39.44 28.71 -22.58
C ASN A 1021 -39.54 27.19 -22.34
N GLY A 1022 -40.09 26.76 -21.21
CA GLY A 1022 -40.54 25.39 -20.95
C GLY A 1022 -41.74 25.38 -19.98
N PRO A 1023 -42.88 24.71 -20.28
CA PRO A 1023 -44.12 24.93 -19.55
C PRO A 1023 -44.27 23.98 -18.35
N GLY A 1024 -43.98 24.47 -17.14
CA GLY A 1024 -44.25 23.78 -15.88
C GLY A 1024 -45.50 24.34 -15.19
N ASN A 1025 -46.58 23.56 -15.21
CA ASN A 1025 -47.89 23.90 -14.66
C ASN A 1025 -47.98 23.41 -13.20
N SER A 1026 -48.22 24.29 -12.22
CA SER A 1026 -49.00 23.91 -11.01
C SER A 1026 -49.53 25.13 -10.23
N PRO A 1027 -50.79 25.10 -9.76
CA PRO A 1027 -51.44 26.21 -9.08
C PRO A 1027 -51.46 26.05 -7.54
N ASN A 1028 -51.76 27.19 -6.89
CA ASN A 1028 -52.33 27.35 -5.54
C ASN A 1028 -51.37 27.30 -4.34
N ALA A 1029 -50.90 28.50 -3.95
CA ALA A 1029 -50.98 28.93 -2.56
C ALA A 1029 -52.45 29.14 -2.15
N PRO A 1030 -52.81 28.99 -0.86
CA PRO A 1030 -52.88 30.23 -0.07
C PRO A 1030 -52.51 30.10 1.42
N GLY A 1031 -51.97 31.19 1.95
CA GLY A 1031 -52.58 31.82 3.12
C GLY A 1031 -51.80 31.83 4.43
N HIS A 1032 -51.20 32.99 4.72
CA HIS A 1032 -50.76 33.47 6.02
C HIS A 1032 -51.65 33.11 7.21
N GLY A 1033 -51.03 32.88 8.39
CA GLY A 1033 -51.76 32.83 9.66
C GLY A 1033 -50.87 32.62 10.89
N ASN A 1034 -50.29 33.71 11.37
CA ASN A 1034 -49.59 33.85 12.64
C ASN A 1034 -50.48 33.45 13.85
N HIS A 1035 -50.03 32.58 14.78
CA HIS A 1035 -50.23 32.73 16.24
C HIS A 1035 -49.69 31.58 17.10
N SER A 1036 -48.93 32.02 18.12
CA SER A 1036 -48.54 31.37 19.38
C SER A 1036 -49.63 30.57 20.12
N GLY A 1037 -49.25 29.48 20.80
CA GLY A 1037 -49.99 29.02 21.98
C GLY A 1037 -49.82 27.54 22.39
N ARG A 1038 -48.96 27.31 23.38
CA ARG A 1038 -48.88 26.19 24.35
C ARG A 1038 -50.10 25.23 24.41
N GLY A 1039 -49.84 23.91 24.48
CA GLY A 1039 -50.89 22.98 24.96
C GLY A 1039 -50.58 21.47 24.97
N ARG A 1040 -49.82 21.02 25.98
CA ARG A 1040 -49.80 19.68 26.62
C ARG A 1040 -50.82 18.60 26.17
N ARG A 1041 -50.24 17.39 26.00
CA ARG A 1041 -50.62 16.06 26.52
C ARG A 1041 -51.77 15.25 25.88
N LYS A 1042 -51.35 14.01 25.54
CA LYS A 1042 -51.89 12.68 25.89
C LYS A 1042 -52.70 11.91 24.84
N LYS A 1043 -52.07 10.79 24.44
CA LYS A 1043 -52.52 9.38 24.46
C LYS A 1043 -53.77 8.99 23.65
N GLY A 1044 -53.55 8.01 22.77
CA GLY A 1044 -54.51 6.94 22.47
C GLY A 1044 -54.26 6.35 21.08
N ARG A 1045 -53.43 5.32 20.94
CA ARG A 1045 -53.76 3.87 20.96
C ARG A 1045 -54.44 3.36 19.67
N GLY A 1046 -53.76 2.40 19.05
CA GLY A 1046 -54.32 1.29 18.26
C GLY A 1046 -54.47 1.59 16.76
N ARG A 1047 -54.18 0.66 15.85
CA ARG A 1047 -53.82 -0.76 15.99
C ARG A 1047 -53.43 -1.28 14.61
N SER A 1048 -52.49 -2.22 14.61
CA SER A 1048 -52.37 -3.42 13.77
C SER A 1048 -52.21 -3.33 12.24
N GLY A 1049 -51.18 -4.04 11.77
CA GLY A 1049 -51.15 -4.78 10.50
C GLY A 1049 -49.86 -4.53 9.73
N SER A 1050 -48.73 -5.19 10.04
CA SER A 1050 -48.32 -6.55 9.61
C SER A 1050 -48.03 -6.69 8.11
N GLY A 1051 -46.81 -7.15 7.80
CA GLY A 1051 -46.36 -7.66 6.49
C GLY A 1051 -45.18 -6.84 5.98
N SER A 1052 -43.95 -7.11 6.42
CA SER A 1052 -43.03 -8.14 5.91
C SER A 1052 -42.58 -7.88 4.48
N TRP A 1053 -41.28 -7.57 4.34
CA TRP A 1053 -40.34 -8.10 3.36
C TRP A 1053 -40.85 -8.23 1.92
N PHE A 1054 -40.47 -7.27 1.08
CA PHE A 1054 -39.43 -7.43 0.06
C PHE A 1054 -38.75 -6.09 -0.15
#